data_AF-A0A8B6C7C3-F1
#
_entry.id   AF-A0A8B6C7C3-F1
#
_cell.length_a   1.000
_cell.length_b   1.000
_cell.length_c   1.000
_cell.angle_alpha   90.00
_cell.angle_beta   90.00
_cell.angle_gamma   90.00
#
_symmetry.space_group_name_H-M   'P 1'
#
loop_
_entity.id
_entity.type
_entity.pdbx_description
1 polymer ?
#
loop_
_entity_poly.entity_id
_entity_poly.type
_entity_poly.pdbx_seq_one_letter_code
_entity_poly.pdbx_strand_id
1 'polypeptide(L)'
;MVRDIDDGNQEKAHPHFRSKSYISLMEEDNDHNLNEAFQSINRAMEQFINKGSNWILNKVIFLEVHTVVYSPINASSYMILPEKIRFTKGVVNIKNNDQKCFLWSVLAGLHSVSHHPERQLHYLNKFCNRRFYCRRCLHGFTTQELLTQHRPYCTKFDFQKVTYPEEGKNDILEFKDYHKISRVPFVIYADFECYAKKIDVCHPNPSYTSTTRTTKFEACGYSYIVVSSNSKYSKSPVVYRGDNAVQHFFENMIKEEEYIQSKLDQIEPLIMSEETEKQFQEATNCYVCNRSFNEKLIKNRDHDHLGVNGDTESPQYSNYRGSACVRCNLNLQHPPFIPCYFHNLKNFDSHLILTEAGSYKNRKLTCIPNNMEKYISFSSGKLRFVDSYQFMNSSLETLVENLANDGLKFFKQFRKAFPNDEIAKLLLQKNEYCYDYVDSAEKFKDTQLPSKESFYNSLTKEAISDEKYQHAQTVWKTFNMKNLGEFHDLYVLTDVLLLADVFEKFRDMTIDNYKLDASHFFTSPGLAWQAALKMSGVCLDLITDPIMYNMIELGTRGGLSMITKKYSKANHKYLDDFDETQEQKHIMYLDANNLYGWAMAEPLPIGFLHFLSDEEVEKFDFQKITHDSKEGYILEVDLEYPANIHDQHNCYPLAPEHLLIDDDKLSPYSTKLWEKLNSKTKKDSSSTSNKEKSKAKPRIKTKKLINNLNNRTKYVLHYRNLQLYVELGMKVTKIHRIIGFQQRPWLKSYIEFNAEMRKNAKNDFEKDFFKLMCNSVFGKCLENLRQRCCISLVNDEKKLKKKVSKPSFVRCQIFNEDLVGVQNQYINLLLDKPIYVGQAILDISKWLMYHFHYRLMKPKYDENISLLFTDTDSLCYEIVTEDVYKDMESMQHLFDTSNYDPTKPLFSNQNKKIPGKFKDELSGVPIKEFLGLRPKMYSLTYNVSEQTEDGVKLKEKEKKVAKGVSKCVIKKTLRHDMYKHCLFNESETLNSMKCIRSHNHELYIEEIRKKSLSSFDDKRFWIDSVNSYPFGHYKTKNNV
;
A
#
# COMPACT_ATOMS: atom_id res chain seq x y z
N MET A 1 -8.38 60.87 50.48
CA MET A 1 -9.68 60.22 50.69
C MET A 1 -10.44 60.98 51.77
N VAL A 2 -11.77 61.01 51.69
CA VAL A 2 -12.65 61.62 52.69
C VAL A 2 -13.75 60.65 53.08
N ARG A 3 -14.17 60.67 54.34
CA ARG A 3 -15.33 59.93 54.84
C ARG A 3 -16.16 60.84 55.74
N ASP A 4 -17.48 60.78 55.59
CA ASP A 4 -18.40 61.44 56.51
C ASP A 4 -18.59 60.57 57.77
N ILE A 5 -18.52 61.19 58.94
CA ILE A 5 -18.79 60.56 60.24
C ILE A 5 -20.17 61.05 60.73
N ASP A 6 -20.89 60.24 61.51
CA ASP A 6 -22.30 60.43 61.89
C ASP A 6 -22.64 61.79 62.55
N ASP A 7 -21.64 62.53 63.07
CA ASP A 7 -21.80 63.89 63.63
C ASP A 7 -21.73 65.03 62.58
N GLY A 8 -21.73 64.71 61.28
CA GLY A 8 -21.69 65.70 60.18
C GLY A 8 -20.29 66.28 59.89
N ASN A 9 -19.24 65.75 60.50
CA ASN A 9 -17.84 66.13 60.27
C ASN A 9 -17.14 65.18 59.29
N GLN A 10 -16.24 65.73 58.45
CA GLN A 10 -15.47 64.99 57.45
C GLN A 10 -14.07 64.60 57.92
N GLU A 11 -13.78 63.30 57.94
CA GLU A 11 -12.43 62.77 58.18
C GLU A 11 -11.63 62.75 56.87
N LYS A 12 -10.34 63.14 56.90
CA LYS A 12 -9.46 63.15 55.73
C LYS A 12 -8.25 62.24 55.92
N ALA A 13 -7.98 61.38 54.94
CA ALA A 13 -6.81 60.50 54.91
C ALA A 13 -5.99 60.68 53.63
N HIS A 14 -4.67 60.53 53.74
CA HIS A 14 -3.69 60.64 52.64
C HIS A 14 -2.99 59.30 52.36
N PRO A 15 -3.70 58.29 51.81
CA PRO A 15 -3.07 57.01 51.47
C PRO A 15 -2.18 57.13 50.23
N HIS A 16 -1.08 56.39 50.24
CA HIS A 16 -0.16 56.27 49.10
C HIS A 16 -0.35 54.91 48.41
N PHE A 17 -0.62 54.93 47.11
CA PHE A 17 -0.77 53.73 46.29
C PHE A 17 0.42 53.63 45.34
N ARG A 18 1.08 52.47 45.29
CA ARG A 18 2.24 52.22 44.43
C ARG A 18 2.01 51.02 43.52
N SER A 19 2.44 51.13 42.27
CA SER A 19 2.55 49.98 41.39
C SER A 19 3.78 49.14 41.74
N LYS A 20 3.92 47.98 41.10
CA LYS A 20 5.19 47.25 41.11
C LYS A 20 6.19 47.95 40.18
N SER A 21 7.47 47.63 40.35
CA SER A 21 8.51 48.05 39.40
C SER A 21 8.46 47.18 38.16
N TYR A 22 8.44 47.81 36.99
CA TYR A 22 8.46 47.13 35.69
C TYR A 22 9.81 47.39 35.02
N ILE A 23 10.41 46.34 34.44
CA ILE A 23 11.65 46.46 33.67
C ILE A 23 11.25 46.74 32.23
N SER A 24 11.60 47.92 31.71
CA SER A 24 11.39 48.26 30.30
C SER A 24 12.69 48.06 29.53
N LEU A 25 12.66 47.20 28.51
CA LEU A 25 13.82 46.88 27.66
C LEU A 25 13.69 47.45 26.24
N MET A 26 12.48 47.77 25.79
CA MET A 26 12.14 48.34 24.48
C MET A 26 11.19 49.53 24.67
N GLU A 27 11.23 50.55 23.82
CA GLU A 27 10.35 51.73 23.95
C GLU A 27 8.85 51.38 23.84
N GLU A 28 8.51 50.34 23.07
CA GLU A 28 7.15 49.86 22.84
C GLU A 28 6.50 49.26 24.09
N ASP A 29 7.30 48.79 25.06
CA ASP A 29 6.82 48.19 26.31
C ASP A 29 6.33 49.25 27.32
N ASN A 30 6.70 50.52 27.12
CA ASN A 30 6.41 51.60 28.06
C ASN A 30 4.91 51.83 28.23
N ASP A 31 4.15 51.88 27.13
CA ASP A 31 2.70 52.13 27.18
C ASP A 31 1.97 50.97 27.86
N HIS A 32 2.38 49.72 27.61
CA HIS A 32 1.79 48.55 28.26
C HIS A 32 2.10 48.54 29.76
N ASN A 33 3.36 48.76 30.14
CA ASN A 33 3.78 48.76 31.54
C ASN A 33 3.16 49.90 32.35
N LEU A 34 3.03 51.10 31.75
CA LEU A 34 2.33 52.23 32.37
C LEU A 34 0.85 51.92 32.58
N ASN A 35 0.18 51.34 31.57
CA ASN A 35 -1.23 50.95 31.69
C ASN A 35 -1.46 49.90 32.79
N GLU A 36 -0.60 48.88 32.87
CA GLU A 36 -0.64 47.89 33.96
C GLU A 36 -0.37 48.53 35.34
N ALA A 37 0.58 49.47 35.42
CA ALA A 37 0.85 50.20 36.65
C ALA A 37 -0.37 51.01 37.13
N PHE A 38 -1.03 51.74 36.21
CA PHE A 38 -2.25 52.48 36.50
C PHE A 38 -3.40 51.55 36.93
N GLN A 39 -3.60 50.44 36.22
CA GLN A 39 -4.62 49.46 36.63
C GLN A 39 -4.36 48.89 38.02
N SER A 40 -3.10 48.61 38.36
CA SER A 40 -2.71 48.11 39.68
C SER A 40 -3.00 49.12 40.79
N ILE A 41 -2.67 50.40 40.55
CA ILE A 41 -2.98 51.50 41.47
C ILE A 41 -4.50 51.66 41.63
N ASN A 42 -5.26 51.61 40.54
CA ASN A 42 -6.72 51.71 40.58
C ASN A 42 -7.35 50.55 41.36
N ARG A 43 -6.91 49.31 41.15
CA ARG A 43 -7.38 48.16 41.94
C ARG A 43 -7.04 48.31 43.42
N ALA A 44 -5.85 48.81 43.76
CA ALA A 44 -5.47 49.05 45.17
C ALA A 44 -6.33 50.14 45.81
N MET A 45 -6.67 51.19 45.05
CA MET A 45 -7.56 52.25 45.47
C MET A 45 -9.01 51.76 45.64
N GLU A 46 -9.53 50.95 44.71
CA GLU A 46 -10.85 50.32 44.82
C GLU A 46 -10.94 49.37 46.02
N GLN A 47 -9.89 48.57 46.28
CA GLN A 47 -9.84 47.73 47.48
C GLN A 47 -9.82 48.55 48.77
N PHE A 48 -9.20 49.75 48.75
CA PHE A 48 -9.21 50.65 49.89
C PHE A 48 -10.63 51.22 50.13
N ILE A 49 -11.37 51.53 49.07
CA ILE A 49 -12.76 52.00 49.13
C ILE A 49 -13.71 50.86 49.60
N ASN A 50 -13.55 49.65 49.06
CA ASN A 50 -14.51 48.54 49.22
C ASN A 50 -14.39 47.76 50.53
N LYS A 51 -13.38 48.02 51.38
CA LYS A 51 -13.19 47.32 52.68
C LYS A 51 -14.15 47.79 53.80
N GLY A 52 -15.34 48.28 53.45
CA GLY A 52 -16.44 48.54 54.40
C GLY A 52 -16.31 49.82 55.24
N SER A 53 -15.41 50.73 54.85
CA SER A 53 -15.04 51.90 55.67
C SER A 53 -15.57 53.23 55.14
N ASN A 54 -16.49 53.29 54.17
CA ASN A 54 -17.10 54.50 53.57
C ASN A 54 -16.12 55.61 53.10
N TRP A 55 -14.87 55.26 52.75
CA TRP A 55 -13.90 56.22 52.22
C TRP A 55 -14.14 56.48 50.73
N ILE A 56 -14.22 57.76 50.33
CA ILE A 56 -14.38 58.20 48.94
C ILE A 56 -13.15 58.99 48.49
N LEU A 57 -12.77 58.85 47.22
CA LEU A 57 -11.71 59.68 46.62
C LEU A 57 -12.19 61.13 46.48
N ASN A 58 -11.51 62.05 47.16
CA ASN A 58 -11.78 63.49 47.04
C ASN A 58 -10.85 64.13 45.98
N LYS A 59 -9.53 64.00 46.16
CA LYS A 59 -8.54 64.50 45.18
C LYS A 59 -7.24 63.71 45.22
N VAL A 60 -6.55 63.66 44.07
CA VAL A 60 -5.16 63.21 43.95
C VAL A 60 -4.25 64.41 44.19
N ILE A 61 -3.28 64.29 45.10
CA ILE A 61 -2.42 65.42 45.50
C ILE A 61 -1.22 65.55 44.57
N PHE A 62 -0.54 64.43 44.28
CA PHE A 62 0.55 64.36 43.31
C PHE A 62 0.67 62.92 42.80
N LEU A 63 1.31 62.76 41.64
CA LEU A 63 1.66 61.47 41.04
C LEU A 63 3.12 61.51 40.63
N GLU A 64 3.89 60.52 41.10
CA GLU A 64 5.34 60.42 40.85
C GLU A 64 5.65 59.14 40.06
N VAL A 65 6.52 59.27 39.07
CA VAL A 65 7.04 58.14 38.29
C VAL A 65 8.55 58.06 38.53
N HIS A 66 9.00 56.96 39.14
CA HIS A 66 10.42 56.70 39.37
C HIS A 66 10.99 55.82 38.25
N THR A 67 12.02 56.31 37.56
CA THR A 67 12.77 55.55 36.56
C THR A 67 14.23 55.40 37.01
N VAL A 68 14.82 54.22 36.76
CA VAL A 68 16.24 53.95 37.01
C VAL A 68 16.85 53.45 35.71
N VAL A 69 17.89 54.13 35.23
CA VAL A 69 18.62 53.72 34.03
C VAL A 69 19.63 52.63 34.44
N TYR A 70 19.37 51.40 34.02
CA TYR A 70 20.32 50.29 34.17
C TYR A 70 21.22 50.23 32.94
N SER A 71 22.52 50.48 33.11
CA SER A 71 23.54 50.29 32.08
C SER A 71 24.27 48.95 32.31
N PRO A 72 23.80 47.84 31.72
CA PRO A 72 24.49 46.55 31.86
C PRO A 72 25.90 46.62 31.24
N ILE A 73 26.83 45.87 31.81
CA ILE A 73 28.12 45.62 31.16
C ILE A 73 27.84 44.87 29.86
N ASN A 74 28.11 45.50 28.73
CA ASN A 74 27.89 44.89 27.42
C ASN A 74 28.88 43.74 27.19
N ALA A 75 28.37 42.60 26.73
CA ALA A 75 29.19 41.49 26.30
C ALA A 75 30.14 41.96 25.19
N SER A 76 31.45 41.88 25.44
CA SER A 76 32.48 42.35 24.53
C SER A 76 33.58 41.29 24.32
N SER A 77 34.85 41.67 24.41
CA SER A 77 36.02 40.79 24.33
C SER A 77 36.52 40.41 25.72
N TYR A 78 37.61 39.63 25.77
CA TYR A 78 38.22 39.21 27.02
C TYR A 78 38.54 40.41 27.93
N MET A 79 37.97 40.40 29.13
CA MET A 79 38.30 41.34 30.19
C MET A 79 39.11 40.64 31.27
N ILE A 80 40.13 41.32 31.78
CA ILE A 80 40.93 40.79 32.90
C ILE A 80 40.08 40.84 34.17
N LEU A 81 39.86 39.68 34.80
CA LEU A 81 39.11 39.60 36.06
C LEU A 81 39.89 40.26 37.21
N PRO A 82 39.20 40.90 38.18
CA PRO A 82 39.80 41.36 39.42
C PRO A 82 40.57 40.24 40.14
N GLU A 83 41.72 40.58 40.73
CA GLU A 83 42.63 39.61 41.36
C GLU A 83 41.95 38.66 42.34
N LYS A 84 41.07 39.20 43.19
CA LYS A 84 40.30 38.41 44.19
C LYS A 84 39.47 37.29 43.57
N ILE A 85 38.99 37.44 42.33
CA ILE A 85 38.20 36.42 41.62
C ILE A 85 39.13 35.50 40.83
N ARG A 86 40.13 36.07 40.14
CA ARG A 86 41.10 35.32 39.33
C ARG A 86 41.86 34.26 40.13
N PHE A 87 42.22 34.54 41.38
CA PHE A 87 42.97 33.59 42.22
C PHE A 87 42.14 32.42 42.76
N THR A 88 40.80 32.53 42.78
CA THR A 88 39.93 31.43 43.24
C THR A 88 39.88 30.25 42.28
N LYS A 89 40.25 30.44 41.01
CA LYS A 89 40.08 29.49 39.90
C LYS A 89 38.64 28.97 39.72
N GLY A 90 37.64 29.55 40.39
CA GLY A 90 36.23 29.14 40.31
C GLY A 90 35.47 29.67 39.08
N VAL A 91 36.08 30.57 38.31
CA VAL A 91 35.48 31.18 37.12
C VAL A 91 36.36 30.88 35.90
N VAL A 92 35.75 30.25 34.89
CA VAL A 92 36.37 30.06 33.57
C VAL A 92 36.15 31.33 32.75
N ASN A 93 37.18 32.14 32.58
CA ASN A 93 37.15 33.35 31.76
C ASN A 93 37.81 33.09 30.40
N ILE A 94 37.01 33.04 29.34
CA ILE A 94 37.49 32.68 27.99
C ILE A 94 38.26 33.85 27.38
N LYS A 95 39.49 33.60 26.96
CA LYS A 95 40.36 34.56 26.27
C LYS A 95 39.94 34.67 24.80
N ASN A 96 38.95 35.52 24.52
CA ASN A 96 38.50 35.84 23.17
C ASN A 96 38.93 37.25 22.73
N ASN A 97 39.31 37.38 21.45
CA ASN A 97 39.69 38.66 20.84
C ASN A 97 38.57 39.27 19.97
N ASP A 98 37.38 38.64 19.95
CA ASP A 98 36.18 39.10 19.24
C ASP A 98 35.14 39.68 20.21
N GLN A 99 34.08 40.28 19.70
CA GLN A 99 32.97 40.80 20.52
C GLN A 99 31.92 39.73 20.85
N LYS A 100 32.34 38.46 21.04
CA LYS A 100 31.44 37.30 21.20
C LYS A 100 31.58 36.60 22.56
N CYS A 101 32.01 37.29 23.63
CA CYS A 101 32.26 36.64 24.93
C CYS A 101 31.05 35.85 25.47
N PHE A 102 29.82 36.34 25.30
CA PHE A 102 28.60 35.63 25.73
C PHE A 102 28.44 34.26 25.06
N LEU A 103 28.66 34.20 23.75
CA LEU A 103 28.64 32.95 22.98
C LEU A 103 29.70 31.97 23.53
N TRP A 104 30.91 32.45 23.76
CA TRP A 104 32.00 31.61 24.27
C TRP A 104 31.72 31.10 25.68
N SER A 105 31.13 31.91 26.56
CA SER A 105 30.72 31.50 27.90
C SER A 105 29.63 30.41 27.86
N VAL A 106 28.64 30.52 26.97
CA VAL A 106 27.61 29.49 26.79
C VAL A 106 28.21 28.19 26.26
N LEU A 107 29.10 28.27 25.26
CA LEU A 107 29.79 27.09 24.70
C LEU A 107 30.69 26.41 25.73
N ALA A 108 31.39 27.18 26.57
CA ALA A 108 32.22 26.64 27.65
C ALA A 108 31.38 25.94 28.73
N GLY A 109 30.18 26.44 29.03
CA GLY A 109 29.24 25.77 29.93
C GLY A 109 28.67 24.46 29.37
N LEU A 110 28.41 24.41 28.06
CA LEU A 110 27.86 23.22 27.39
C LEU A 110 28.92 22.16 27.05
N HIS A 111 30.18 22.56 26.93
CA HIS A 111 31.29 21.70 26.48
C HIS A 111 32.51 21.87 27.39
N SER A 112 32.41 21.42 28.65
CA SER A 112 33.48 21.55 29.65
C SER A 112 34.81 20.91 29.20
N VAL A 113 35.92 21.63 29.35
CA VAL A 113 37.28 21.18 29.03
C VAL A 113 38.13 21.13 30.30
N SER A 114 38.94 20.09 30.49
CA SER A 114 39.72 19.86 31.72
C SER A 114 41.07 20.58 31.75
N HIS A 115 41.73 20.78 30.61
CA HIS A 115 43.03 21.46 30.51
C HIS A 115 42.90 22.75 29.70
N HIS A 116 43.35 23.87 30.29
CA HIS A 116 43.30 25.20 29.68
C HIS A 116 41.92 25.62 29.13
N PRO A 117 40.85 25.53 29.94
CA PRO A 117 39.48 25.83 29.50
C PRO A 117 39.31 27.28 29.04
N GLU A 118 40.23 28.18 29.39
CA GLU A 118 40.24 29.58 28.98
C GLU A 118 40.53 29.81 27.49
N ARG A 119 41.00 28.80 26.74
CA ARG A 119 41.38 28.98 25.32
C ARG A 119 40.17 28.92 24.38
N GLN A 120 39.94 29.99 23.61
CA GLN A 120 38.85 30.11 22.64
C GLN A 120 38.83 28.96 21.59
N LEU A 121 40.00 28.47 21.19
CA LEU A 121 40.15 27.42 20.15
C LEU A 121 39.40 26.12 20.47
N HIS A 122 39.24 25.75 21.74
CA HIS A 122 38.52 24.53 22.12
C HIS A 122 37.03 24.56 21.71
N TYR A 123 36.46 25.75 21.57
CA TYR A 123 35.02 25.94 21.34
C TYR A 123 34.70 26.35 19.89
N LEU A 124 35.70 26.74 19.10
CA LEU A 124 35.54 27.29 17.75
C LEU A 124 34.76 26.33 16.84
N ASN A 125 35.13 25.04 16.83
CA ASN A 125 34.52 24.01 16.00
C ASN A 125 33.06 23.68 16.37
N LYS A 126 32.57 24.14 17.53
CA LYS A 126 31.18 23.92 17.99
C LYS A 126 30.23 25.02 17.53
N PHE A 127 30.75 26.21 17.20
CA PHE A 127 29.96 27.35 16.72
C PHE A 127 29.66 27.32 15.23
N CYS A 128 30.54 26.74 14.41
CA CYS A 128 30.45 26.77 12.94
C CYS A 128 29.25 26.01 12.32
N ASN A 129 28.36 25.41 13.12
CA ASN A 129 27.23 24.57 12.67
C ASN A 129 25.86 25.25 12.87
N ARG A 130 25.64 26.47 12.33
CA ARG A 130 24.30 27.09 12.30
C ARG A 130 23.38 26.27 11.39
N ARG A 131 22.30 25.67 11.93
CA ARG A 131 21.32 24.92 11.15
C ARG A 131 20.11 25.78 10.77
N PHE A 132 19.70 25.73 9.50
CA PHE A 132 18.53 26.40 8.95
C PHE A 132 17.37 25.42 8.85
N TYR A 133 16.31 25.61 9.62
CA TYR A 133 15.20 24.66 9.68
C TYR A 133 14.06 25.01 8.70
N CYS A 134 13.57 24.00 7.99
CA CYS A 134 12.32 24.12 7.24
C CYS A 134 11.12 24.07 8.20
N ARG A 135 10.28 25.12 8.23
CA ARG A 135 9.12 25.19 9.15
C ARG A 135 8.03 24.13 8.88
N ARG A 136 8.07 23.44 7.74
CA ARG A 136 7.09 22.41 7.36
C ARG A 136 7.54 20.99 7.71
N CYS A 137 8.72 20.57 7.26
CA CYS A 137 9.26 19.23 7.56
C CYS A 137 10.20 19.19 8.78
N LEU A 138 10.48 20.34 9.40
CA LEU A 138 11.38 20.49 10.56
C LEU A 138 12.79 19.94 10.35
N HIS A 139 13.22 19.73 9.10
CA HIS A 139 14.57 19.31 8.75
C HIS A 139 15.53 20.50 8.83
N GLY A 140 16.72 20.28 9.41
CA GLY A 140 17.76 21.30 9.57
C GLY A 140 18.85 21.16 8.51
N PHE A 141 19.03 22.20 7.71
CA PHE A 141 20.05 22.30 6.65
C PHE A 141 21.28 23.04 7.15
N THR A 142 22.44 22.77 6.57
CA THR A 142 23.71 23.44 6.91
C THR A 142 23.79 24.86 6.35
N THR A 143 23.10 25.15 5.24
CA THR A 143 23.09 26.47 4.59
C THR A 143 21.67 26.96 4.26
N GLN A 144 21.51 28.26 4.07
CA GLN A 144 20.23 28.90 3.72
C GLN A 144 19.85 28.60 2.26
N GLU A 145 20.83 28.41 1.38
CA GLU A 145 20.66 28.02 -0.02
C GLU A 145 20.01 26.62 -0.11
N LEU A 146 20.53 25.63 0.63
CA LEU A 146 19.96 24.27 0.68
C LEU A 146 18.51 24.28 1.17
N LEU A 147 18.20 25.08 2.19
CA LEU A 147 16.81 25.28 2.64
C LEU A 147 15.94 25.88 1.53
N THR A 148 16.46 26.87 0.81
CA THR A 148 15.73 27.55 -0.28
C THR A 148 15.48 26.59 -1.45
N GLN A 149 16.46 25.76 -1.80
CA GLN A 149 16.32 24.69 -2.79
C GLN A 149 15.34 23.61 -2.36
N HIS A 150 15.28 23.29 -1.05
CA HIS A 150 14.36 22.29 -0.51
C HIS A 150 12.89 22.74 -0.49
N ARG A 151 12.61 24.02 -0.24
CA ARG A 151 11.25 24.56 -0.04
C ARG A 151 10.25 24.16 -1.15
N PRO A 152 10.54 24.32 -2.46
CA PRO A 152 9.61 23.98 -3.54
C PRO A 152 9.20 22.50 -3.57
N TYR A 153 10.06 21.61 -3.08
CA TYR A 153 9.78 20.18 -2.99
C TYR A 153 8.94 19.88 -1.75
N CYS A 154 9.33 20.43 -0.60
CA CYS A 154 8.66 20.21 0.68
C CYS A 154 7.21 20.71 0.70
N THR A 155 6.91 21.84 0.04
CA THR A 155 5.57 22.41 -0.02
C THR A 155 4.54 21.51 -0.70
N LYS A 156 4.98 20.47 -1.43
CA LYS A 156 4.10 19.49 -2.08
C LYS A 156 3.61 18.40 -1.13
N PHE A 157 4.19 18.29 0.07
CA PHE A 157 3.87 17.27 1.07
C PHE A 157 3.27 17.88 2.35
N ASP A 158 2.60 17.06 3.15
CA ASP A 158 1.99 17.47 4.43
C ASP A 158 3.04 17.74 5.54
N PHE A 159 2.60 18.38 6.63
CA PHE A 159 3.45 18.72 7.78
C PHE A 159 3.88 17.47 8.55
N GLN A 160 5.11 17.00 8.32
CA GLN A 160 5.65 15.83 9.02
C GLN A 160 7.18 15.93 9.13
N LYS A 161 7.74 15.54 10.27
CA LYS A 161 9.21 15.45 10.41
C LYS A 161 9.71 14.19 9.72
N VAL A 162 10.54 14.41 8.69
CA VAL A 162 11.14 13.36 7.87
C VAL A 162 12.60 13.20 8.25
N THR A 163 13.04 11.95 8.38
CA THR A 163 14.44 11.57 8.59
C THR A 163 14.90 10.68 7.45
N TYR A 164 16.20 10.73 7.17
CA TYR A 164 16.85 9.94 6.13
C TYR A 164 17.89 9.02 6.79
N PRO A 165 18.29 7.92 6.12
CA PRO A 165 19.44 7.13 6.52
C PRO A 165 20.69 7.99 6.76
N GLU A 166 21.52 7.56 7.70
CA GLU A 166 22.81 8.17 8.01
C GLU A 166 23.94 7.38 7.33
N GLU A 167 24.82 8.13 6.67
CA GLU A 167 25.98 7.60 5.96
C GLU A 167 26.88 6.78 6.89
N GLY A 168 27.28 5.59 6.45
CA GLY A 168 28.08 4.63 7.20
C GLY A 168 27.36 3.92 8.35
N LYS A 169 26.07 4.18 8.60
CA LYS A 169 25.29 3.51 9.66
C LYS A 169 24.19 2.61 9.11
N ASN A 170 23.30 3.16 8.30
CA ASN A 170 22.10 2.47 7.80
C ASN A 170 21.73 2.88 6.38
N ASP A 171 22.71 3.34 5.62
CA ASP A 171 22.65 3.72 4.22
C ASP A 171 22.70 2.53 3.25
N ILE A 172 23.00 1.31 3.71
CA ILE A 172 23.03 0.11 2.84
C ILE A 172 21.86 -0.84 3.14
N LEU A 173 21.09 -1.14 2.09
CA LEU A 173 20.05 -2.15 2.07
C LEU A 173 20.56 -3.45 1.41
N GLU A 174 20.63 -4.51 2.20
CA GLU A 174 21.02 -5.86 1.77
C GLU A 174 20.19 -6.90 2.53
N PHE A 175 20.25 -8.17 2.11
CA PHE A 175 19.61 -9.25 2.85
C PHE A 175 20.35 -9.55 4.17
N LYS A 176 19.73 -9.21 5.32
CA LYS A 176 20.28 -9.44 6.67
C LYS A 176 19.49 -10.47 7.48
N ASP A 177 18.26 -10.76 7.09
CA ASP A 177 17.30 -11.54 7.86
C ASP A 177 17.48 -13.07 7.69
N TYR A 178 18.70 -13.56 7.94
CA TYR A 178 19.04 -14.98 7.81
C TYR A 178 18.23 -15.88 8.76
N HIS A 179 17.70 -15.34 9.86
CA HIS A 179 16.81 -16.06 10.77
C HIS A 179 15.54 -16.59 10.09
N LYS A 180 15.09 -15.93 9.01
CA LYS A 180 13.88 -16.31 8.25
C LYS A 180 14.06 -17.55 7.38
N ILE A 181 15.28 -18.07 7.30
CA ILE A 181 15.61 -19.33 6.64
C ILE A 181 15.16 -20.51 7.52
N SER A 182 15.20 -20.35 8.84
CA SER A 182 14.75 -21.38 9.78
C SER A 182 13.23 -21.52 9.74
N ARG A 183 12.73 -22.77 9.72
CA ARG A 183 11.30 -23.05 9.74
C ARG A 183 10.71 -22.62 11.09
N VAL A 184 9.61 -21.89 11.06
CA VAL A 184 8.84 -21.56 12.28
C VAL A 184 8.30 -22.85 12.89
N PRO A 185 8.61 -23.14 14.17
CA PRO A 185 8.38 -24.47 14.75
C PRO A 185 6.92 -24.80 15.04
N PHE A 186 6.10 -23.80 15.38
CA PHE A 186 4.68 -23.99 15.69
C PHE A 186 3.83 -23.02 14.90
N VAL A 187 2.72 -23.51 14.33
CA VAL A 187 1.74 -22.72 13.60
C VAL A 187 0.34 -23.18 14.00
N ILE A 188 -0.56 -22.22 14.23
CA ILE A 188 -1.97 -22.48 14.50
C ILE A 188 -2.78 -22.13 13.26
N TYR A 189 -3.71 -23.00 12.87
CA TYR A 189 -4.71 -22.73 11.82
C TYR A 189 -6.08 -22.74 12.44
N ALA A 190 -6.93 -21.78 12.09
CA ALA A 190 -8.24 -21.64 12.69
C ALA A 190 -9.23 -20.98 11.72
N ASP A 191 -10.52 -21.16 11.99
CA ASP A 191 -11.62 -20.55 11.26
C ASP A 191 -12.85 -20.38 12.16
N PHE A 192 -13.65 -19.33 11.91
CA PHE A 192 -14.92 -19.10 12.60
C PHE A 192 -16.08 -19.23 11.62
N GLU A 193 -17.21 -19.69 12.16
CA GLU A 193 -18.49 -19.63 11.48
C GLU A 193 -19.49 -18.79 12.29
N CYS A 194 -20.43 -18.17 11.57
CA CYS A 194 -21.35 -17.17 12.13
C CYS A 194 -22.81 -17.41 11.75
N TYR A 195 -23.71 -17.04 12.65
CA TYR A 195 -25.12 -16.81 12.35
C TYR A 195 -25.30 -15.60 11.43
N ALA A 196 -26.19 -15.71 10.43
CA ALA A 196 -26.55 -14.62 9.53
C ALA A 196 -27.91 -14.00 9.89
N LYS A 197 -27.96 -13.22 10.98
CA LYS A 197 -29.21 -12.60 11.47
C LYS A 197 -29.72 -11.52 10.54
N LYS A 198 -30.94 -11.68 10.00
CA LYS A 198 -31.58 -10.70 9.11
C LYS A 198 -32.08 -9.50 9.90
N ILE A 199 -31.94 -8.30 9.31
CA ILE A 199 -32.39 -7.03 9.86
C ILE A 199 -33.47 -6.46 8.95
N ASP A 200 -34.60 -6.05 9.53
CA ASP A 200 -35.66 -5.35 8.81
C ASP A 200 -35.24 -3.91 8.48
N VAL A 201 -35.34 -3.54 7.20
CA VAL A 201 -34.99 -2.19 6.73
C VAL A 201 -36.01 -1.63 5.75
N CYS A 202 -36.23 -0.31 5.82
CA CYS A 202 -37.02 0.44 4.84
C CYS A 202 -36.23 0.62 3.53
N HIS A 203 -36.86 0.30 2.40
CA HIS A 203 -36.21 0.38 1.09
C HIS A 203 -36.07 1.84 0.61
N PRO A 204 -34.85 2.33 0.31
CA PRO A 204 -34.63 3.68 -0.20
C PRO A 204 -35.09 3.83 -1.66
N ASN A 205 -35.37 5.07 -2.07
CA ASN A 205 -35.85 5.40 -3.42
C ASN A 205 -34.91 4.85 -4.53
N PRO A 206 -35.44 4.10 -5.53
CA PRO A 206 -34.65 3.52 -6.62
C PRO A 206 -33.87 4.52 -7.48
N SER A 207 -34.27 5.78 -7.56
CA SER A 207 -33.64 6.75 -8.45
C SER A 207 -32.29 7.28 -7.94
N TYR A 208 -31.88 6.93 -6.72
CA TYR A 208 -30.68 7.48 -6.07
C TYR A 208 -29.69 6.40 -5.61
N THR A 209 -28.47 6.83 -5.29
CA THR A 209 -27.47 5.97 -4.65
C THR A 209 -27.78 5.82 -3.16
N SER A 210 -27.72 4.59 -2.65
CA SER A 210 -28.04 4.28 -1.26
C SER A 210 -27.18 3.14 -0.72
N THR A 211 -27.12 3.03 0.61
CA THR A 211 -26.51 1.89 1.32
C THR A 211 -27.48 1.46 2.42
N THR A 212 -27.84 0.18 2.46
CA THR A 212 -28.73 -0.40 3.48
C THR A 212 -28.10 -1.66 4.08
N ARG A 213 -28.14 -1.79 5.40
CA ARG A 213 -27.67 -2.98 6.13
C ARG A 213 -28.79 -4.02 6.15
N THR A 214 -28.50 -5.26 5.79
CA THR A 214 -29.52 -6.32 5.68
C THR A 214 -29.31 -7.48 6.64
N THR A 215 -28.06 -7.78 7.00
CA THR A 215 -27.71 -8.96 7.79
C THR A 215 -26.60 -8.61 8.76
N LYS A 216 -26.67 -9.07 10.01
CA LYS A 216 -25.60 -8.99 11.02
C LYS A 216 -25.01 -10.38 11.26
N PHE A 217 -23.69 -10.46 11.38
CA PHE A 217 -22.98 -11.70 11.72
C PHE A 217 -22.68 -11.80 13.21
N GLU A 218 -22.90 -12.99 13.78
CA GLU A 218 -22.55 -13.32 15.16
C GLU A 218 -21.88 -14.70 15.19
N ALA A 219 -20.71 -14.82 15.82
CA ALA A 219 -19.96 -16.07 15.84
C ALA A 219 -20.74 -17.18 16.56
N CYS A 220 -20.82 -18.36 15.94
CA CYS A 220 -21.56 -19.51 16.45
C CYS A 220 -20.68 -20.75 16.66
N GLY A 221 -19.52 -20.82 16.02
CA GLY A 221 -18.61 -21.93 16.15
C GLY A 221 -17.23 -21.60 15.60
N TYR A 222 -16.25 -22.42 15.96
CA TYR A 222 -14.89 -22.34 15.44
C TYR A 222 -14.22 -23.71 15.44
N SER A 223 -13.15 -23.82 14.66
CA SER A 223 -12.18 -24.92 14.77
C SER A 223 -10.76 -24.38 14.78
N TYR A 224 -9.83 -25.10 15.41
CA TYR A 224 -8.40 -24.84 15.24
C TYR A 224 -7.55 -26.11 15.35
N ILE A 225 -6.35 -26.07 14.76
CA ILE A 225 -5.33 -27.10 14.89
C ILE A 225 -3.95 -26.47 15.14
N VAL A 226 -3.15 -27.11 16.01
CA VAL A 226 -1.75 -26.75 16.27
C VAL A 226 -0.83 -27.71 15.53
N VAL A 227 -0.08 -27.18 14.57
CA VAL A 227 0.87 -27.93 13.76
C VAL A 227 2.29 -27.57 14.19
N SER A 228 3.11 -28.59 14.46
CA SER A 228 4.52 -28.42 14.82
C SER A 228 5.44 -29.04 13.77
N SER A 229 6.65 -28.48 13.60
CA SER A 229 7.72 -29.08 12.80
C SER A 229 8.12 -30.47 13.33
N ASN A 230 8.05 -30.66 14.65
CA ASN A 230 8.16 -31.96 15.29
C ASN A 230 6.75 -32.52 15.52
N SER A 231 6.41 -33.57 14.76
CA SER A 231 5.07 -34.16 14.74
C SER A 231 4.61 -34.67 16.11
N LYS A 232 5.54 -34.99 17.02
CA LYS A 232 5.27 -35.35 18.43
C LYS A 232 4.50 -34.27 19.20
N TYR A 233 4.70 -33.00 18.85
CA TYR A 233 4.08 -31.87 19.55
C TYR A 233 2.86 -31.29 18.82
N SER A 234 2.48 -31.86 17.67
CA SER A 234 1.23 -31.48 16.99
C SER A 234 0.03 -32.02 17.77
N LYS A 235 -1.04 -31.22 17.89
CA LYS A 235 -2.26 -31.61 18.61
C LYS A 235 -3.38 -31.99 17.66
N SER A 236 -4.32 -32.79 18.16
CA SER A 236 -5.59 -33.04 17.47
C SER A 236 -6.38 -31.73 17.30
N PRO A 237 -7.18 -31.60 16.23
CA PRO A 237 -8.01 -30.42 16.02
C PRO A 237 -9.07 -30.29 17.12
N VAL A 238 -9.41 -29.05 17.46
CA VAL A 238 -10.44 -28.69 18.44
C VAL A 238 -11.59 -28.02 17.71
N VAL A 239 -12.81 -28.50 17.95
CA VAL A 239 -14.05 -27.93 17.39
C VAL A 239 -14.94 -27.48 18.54
N TYR A 240 -15.56 -26.32 18.39
CA TYR A 240 -16.49 -25.78 19.38
C TYR A 240 -17.66 -25.09 18.70
N ARG A 241 -18.86 -25.26 19.28
CA ARG A 241 -20.09 -24.59 18.86
C ARG A 241 -20.81 -24.03 20.08
N GLY A 242 -21.15 -22.75 20.04
CA GLY A 242 -21.82 -22.03 21.13
C GLY A 242 -21.78 -20.51 20.93
N ASP A 243 -22.68 -19.80 21.59
CA ASP A 243 -22.83 -18.34 21.42
C ASP A 243 -21.64 -17.54 22.01
N ASN A 244 -20.86 -18.14 22.91
CA ASN A 244 -19.61 -17.59 23.45
C ASN A 244 -18.36 -18.08 22.68
N ALA A 245 -18.51 -18.44 21.39
CA ALA A 245 -17.44 -18.97 20.54
C ALA A 245 -16.16 -18.13 20.56
N VAL A 246 -16.25 -16.80 20.47
CA VAL A 246 -15.07 -15.91 20.44
C VAL A 246 -14.31 -15.93 21.78
N GLN A 247 -15.03 -15.86 22.90
CA GLN A 247 -14.43 -15.92 24.24
C GLN A 247 -13.74 -17.26 24.47
N HIS A 248 -14.46 -18.37 24.22
CA HIS A 248 -13.93 -19.71 24.42
C HIS A 248 -12.72 -19.99 23.50
N PHE A 249 -12.74 -19.47 22.26
CA PHE A 249 -11.59 -19.52 21.37
C PHE A 249 -10.37 -18.81 21.98
N PHE A 250 -10.54 -17.58 22.46
CA PHE A 250 -9.43 -16.78 22.98
C PHE A 250 -8.80 -17.40 24.24
N GLU A 251 -9.63 -17.95 25.15
CA GLU A 251 -9.15 -18.70 26.31
C GLU A 251 -8.31 -19.92 25.92
N ASN A 252 -8.74 -20.66 24.90
CA ASN A 252 -7.97 -21.80 24.40
C ASN A 252 -6.68 -21.36 23.70
N MET A 253 -6.68 -20.26 22.94
CA MET A 253 -5.45 -19.71 22.36
C MET A 253 -4.41 -19.32 23.42
N ILE A 254 -4.84 -18.80 24.58
CA ILE A 254 -3.93 -18.49 25.70
C ILE A 254 -3.31 -19.78 26.26
N LYS A 255 -4.10 -20.84 26.45
CA LYS A 255 -3.58 -22.15 26.88
C LYS A 255 -2.59 -22.75 25.88
N GLU A 256 -2.88 -22.59 24.58
CA GLU A 256 -1.99 -23.06 23.52
C GLU A 256 -0.67 -22.26 23.49
N GLU A 257 -0.71 -20.95 23.72
CA GLU A 257 0.50 -20.12 23.86
C GLU A 257 1.39 -20.60 25.02
N GLU A 258 0.81 -20.86 26.19
CA GLU A 258 1.54 -21.35 27.37
C GLU A 258 2.16 -22.72 27.12
N TYR A 259 1.39 -23.64 26.51
CA TYR A 259 1.87 -24.96 26.13
C TYR A 259 3.04 -24.87 25.14
N ILE A 260 2.89 -24.13 24.05
CA ILE A 260 3.94 -23.97 23.04
C ILE A 260 5.19 -23.35 23.65
N GLN A 261 5.04 -22.35 24.51
CA GLN A 261 6.17 -21.72 25.18
C GLN A 261 6.93 -22.72 26.05
N SER A 262 6.21 -23.55 26.83
CA SER A 262 6.84 -24.57 27.66
C SER A 262 7.67 -25.56 26.84
N LYS A 263 7.31 -25.80 25.58
CA LYS A 263 8.07 -26.66 24.65
C LYS A 263 9.25 -25.94 24.01
N LEU A 264 9.10 -24.67 23.64
CA LEU A 264 10.20 -23.86 23.11
C LEU A 264 11.32 -23.61 24.14
N ASP A 265 10.99 -23.63 25.43
CA ASP A 265 11.97 -23.49 26.52
C ASP A 265 12.69 -24.81 26.84
N GLN A 266 12.22 -25.95 26.34
CA GLN A 266 12.89 -27.24 26.46
C GLN A 266 13.99 -27.34 25.38
N ILE A 267 15.26 -27.30 25.80
CA ILE A 267 16.41 -27.40 24.90
C ILE A 267 16.92 -28.84 24.88
N GLU A 268 16.69 -29.53 23.75
CA GLU A 268 17.35 -30.80 23.47
C GLU A 268 18.85 -30.60 23.18
N PRO A 269 19.74 -31.42 23.76
CA PRO A 269 21.17 -31.30 23.52
C PRO A 269 21.54 -31.67 22.08
N LEU A 270 22.67 -31.17 21.59
CA LEU A 270 23.23 -31.55 20.29
C LEU A 270 23.58 -33.04 20.28
N ILE A 271 23.02 -33.78 19.32
CA ILE A 271 23.35 -35.17 19.02
C ILE A 271 23.86 -35.22 17.58
N MET A 272 25.06 -35.77 17.39
CA MET A 272 25.73 -35.91 16.10
C MET A 272 25.91 -37.40 15.77
N SER A 273 25.52 -37.82 14.58
CA SER A 273 25.91 -39.11 14.01
C SER A 273 27.29 -39.01 13.34
N GLU A 274 27.95 -40.14 13.12
CA GLU A 274 29.26 -40.20 12.44
C GLU A 274 29.26 -39.50 11.07
N GLU A 275 28.18 -39.66 10.31
CA GLU A 275 28.00 -39.02 9.00
C GLU A 275 27.91 -37.49 9.12
N THR A 276 27.14 -36.99 10.09
CA THR A 276 27.00 -35.53 10.29
C THR A 276 28.28 -34.87 10.80
N GLU A 277 29.10 -35.59 11.59
CA GLU A 277 30.40 -35.08 12.03
C GLU A 277 31.37 -34.98 10.84
N LYS A 278 31.35 -35.96 9.93
CA LYS A 278 32.12 -35.88 8.66
C LYS A 278 31.69 -34.68 7.82
N GLN A 279 30.38 -34.45 7.67
CA GLN A 279 29.85 -33.27 6.97
C GLN A 279 30.32 -31.95 7.63
N PHE A 280 30.36 -31.88 8.96
CA PHE A 280 30.87 -30.71 9.66
C PHE A 280 32.35 -30.47 9.38
N GLN A 281 33.17 -31.52 9.36
CA GLN A 281 34.61 -31.43 9.09
C GLN A 281 34.90 -30.96 7.66
N GLU A 282 34.22 -31.55 6.67
CA GLU A 282 34.39 -31.26 5.23
C GLU A 282 33.83 -29.89 4.82
N ALA A 283 32.92 -29.30 5.61
CA ALA A 283 32.30 -28.02 5.28
C ALA A 283 33.31 -26.86 5.27
N THR A 284 33.46 -26.23 4.10
CA THR A 284 34.31 -25.05 3.84
C THR A 284 33.54 -23.73 3.91
N ASN A 285 32.22 -23.77 3.73
CA ASN A 285 31.36 -22.59 3.71
C ASN A 285 30.24 -22.67 4.76
N CYS A 286 29.84 -21.52 5.28
CA CYS A 286 28.66 -21.40 6.14
C CYS A 286 27.39 -21.69 5.34
N TYR A 287 26.56 -22.67 5.77
CA TYR A 287 25.35 -23.05 5.03
C TYR A 287 24.27 -21.94 4.98
N VAL A 288 24.36 -20.95 5.89
CA VAL A 288 23.37 -19.88 6.05
C VAL A 288 23.68 -18.67 5.17
N CYS A 289 24.94 -18.21 5.19
CA CYS A 289 25.37 -17.02 4.46
C CYS A 289 26.25 -17.31 3.24
N ASN A 290 26.57 -18.59 2.99
CA ASN A 290 27.40 -19.09 1.90
C ASN A 290 28.81 -18.46 1.82
N ARG A 291 29.30 -17.85 2.91
CA ARG A 291 30.66 -17.32 3.00
C ARG A 291 31.62 -18.41 3.49
N SER A 292 32.82 -18.43 2.93
CA SER A 292 33.88 -19.35 3.32
C SER A 292 34.39 -19.08 4.74
N PHE A 293 34.60 -20.14 5.50
CA PHE A 293 35.19 -20.07 6.83
C PHE A 293 36.65 -19.61 6.75
N ASN A 294 37.06 -18.77 7.69
CA ASN A 294 38.42 -18.26 7.84
C ASN A 294 38.64 -17.80 9.29
N GLU A 295 39.79 -17.23 9.61
CA GLU A 295 40.13 -16.77 10.97
C GLU A 295 39.10 -15.79 11.57
N LYS A 296 38.41 -15.01 10.73
CA LYS A 296 37.35 -14.07 11.17
C LYS A 296 35.96 -14.71 11.19
N LEU A 297 35.73 -15.74 10.37
CA LEU A 297 34.45 -16.42 10.23
C LEU A 297 34.56 -17.83 10.82
N ILE A 298 34.47 -17.92 12.15
CA ILE A 298 34.62 -19.18 12.90
C ILE A 298 33.43 -20.12 12.64
N LYS A 299 33.75 -21.39 12.38
CA LYS A 299 32.81 -22.49 12.12
C LYS A 299 32.21 -23.04 13.43
N ASN A 300 30.87 -23.11 13.51
CA ASN A 300 30.08 -23.63 14.64
C ASN A 300 29.06 -24.69 14.18
N ARG A 301 28.62 -25.54 15.11
CA ARG A 301 27.58 -26.55 14.88
C ARG A 301 26.20 -25.98 15.22
N ASP A 302 25.36 -25.75 14.21
CA ASP A 302 23.96 -25.35 14.39
C ASP A 302 23.06 -26.59 14.52
N HIS A 303 22.06 -26.54 15.40
CA HIS A 303 21.16 -27.68 15.67
C HIS A 303 19.76 -27.24 16.08
N ASP A 304 18.83 -28.19 16.03
CA ASP A 304 17.45 -28.00 16.48
C ASP A 304 17.29 -28.32 17.97
N HIS A 305 16.89 -27.32 18.75
CA HIS A 305 16.65 -27.46 20.18
C HIS A 305 15.32 -28.17 20.48
N LEU A 306 14.40 -28.31 19.51
CA LEU A 306 13.13 -29.04 19.69
C LEU A 306 13.21 -30.52 19.27
N GLY A 307 14.39 -30.95 18.81
CA GLY A 307 14.57 -32.26 18.20
C GLY A 307 13.98 -32.37 16.79
N VAL A 308 14.35 -33.44 16.10
CA VAL A 308 13.78 -33.82 14.80
C VAL A 308 12.82 -35.00 14.96
N ASN A 309 12.00 -35.27 13.93
CA ASN A 309 11.16 -36.48 13.94
C ASN A 309 12.05 -37.73 13.90
N GLY A 310 12.22 -38.39 15.04
CA GLY A 310 13.04 -39.60 15.17
C GLY A 310 12.98 -40.14 16.58
N ASP A 311 13.34 -41.42 16.73
CA ASP A 311 13.56 -42.02 18.04
C ASP A 311 14.88 -41.51 18.59
N THR A 312 14.84 -40.77 19.71
CA THR A 312 16.02 -40.22 20.38
C THR A 312 16.99 -41.31 20.85
N GLU A 313 16.54 -42.57 20.93
CA GLU A 313 17.36 -43.71 21.29
C GLU A 313 18.05 -44.37 20.07
N SER A 314 17.77 -43.91 18.84
CA SER A 314 18.37 -44.45 17.63
C SER A 314 19.82 -43.96 17.44
N PRO A 315 20.79 -44.85 17.12
CA PRO A 315 22.17 -44.47 16.85
C PRO A 315 22.35 -43.59 15.60
N GLN A 316 21.32 -43.50 14.74
CA GLN A 316 21.32 -42.66 13.55
C GLN A 316 20.65 -41.29 13.76
N TYR A 317 20.06 -41.04 14.94
CA TYR A 317 19.40 -39.78 15.26
C TYR A 317 20.42 -38.63 15.33
N SER A 318 20.14 -37.53 14.65
CA SER A 318 20.93 -36.29 14.70
C SER A 318 20.00 -35.10 14.58
N ASN A 319 20.13 -34.13 15.48
CA ASN A 319 19.42 -32.85 15.42
C ASN A 319 20.28 -31.73 14.80
N TYR A 320 21.40 -32.09 14.18
CA TYR A 320 22.30 -31.18 13.50
C TYR A 320 21.69 -30.60 12.22
N ARG A 321 21.73 -29.27 12.08
CA ARG A 321 21.22 -28.55 10.90
C ARG A 321 22.32 -28.23 9.89
N GLY A 322 23.53 -27.92 10.33
CA GLY A 322 24.65 -27.61 9.45
C GLY A 322 25.75 -26.74 10.06
N SER A 323 26.83 -26.55 9.29
CA SER A 323 27.98 -25.74 9.68
C SER A 323 27.65 -24.27 9.49
N ALA A 324 27.37 -23.55 10.58
CA ALA A 324 27.08 -22.11 10.55
C ALA A 324 28.27 -21.31 11.08
N CYS A 325 28.43 -20.06 10.63
CA CYS A 325 29.35 -19.16 11.32
C CYS A 325 28.73 -18.64 12.63
N VAL A 326 29.55 -18.29 13.62
CA VAL A 326 29.09 -17.78 14.94
C VAL A 326 27.97 -16.74 14.81
N ARG A 327 28.15 -15.75 13.93
CA ARG A 327 27.15 -14.69 13.70
C ARG A 327 25.83 -15.22 13.15
N CYS A 328 25.87 -16.16 12.20
CA CYS A 328 24.65 -16.73 11.63
C CYS A 328 23.95 -17.64 12.64
N ASN A 329 24.72 -18.46 13.37
CA ASN A 329 24.22 -19.34 14.42
C ASN A 329 23.45 -18.54 15.49
N LEU A 330 24.02 -17.43 15.98
CA LEU A 330 23.36 -16.57 16.97
C LEU A 330 22.10 -15.89 16.45
N ASN A 331 21.99 -15.69 15.13
CA ASN A 331 20.80 -15.12 14.50
C ASN A 331 19.70 -16.16 14.26
N LEU A 332 20.00 -17.46 14.20
CA LEU A 332 19.04 -18.54 13.92
C LEU A 332 18.21 -18.92 15.16
N GLN A 333 17.61 -17.92 15.81
CA GLN A 333 16.74 -18.13 16.97
C GLN A 333 15.29 -18.37 16.55
N HIS A 334 14.55 -19.10 17.39
CA HIS A 334 13.11 -19.23 17.22
C HIS A 334 12.43 -17.85 17.31
N PRO A 335 11.39 -17.62 16.49
CA PRO A 335 10.68 -16.35 16.51
C PRO A 335 10.01 -16.11 17.88
N PRO A 336 9.95 -14.86 18.37
CA PRO A 336 9.29 -14.52 19.64
C PRO A 336 7.75 -14.51 19.53
N PHE A 337 7.19 -15.14 18.51
CA PHE A 337 5.76 -15.12 18.17
C PHE A 337 5.29 -16.46 17.64
N ILE A 338 3.99 -16.72 17.79
CA ILE A 338 3.30 -17.92 17.29
C ILE A 338 2.31 -17.44 16.21
N PRO A 339 2.53 -17.78 14.93
CA PRO A 339 1.61 -17.42 13.86
C PRO A 339 0.29 -18.21 13.96
N CYS A 340 -0.83 -17.49 13.87
CA CYS A 340 -2.18 -18.01 13.84
C CYS A 340 -2.82 -17.60 12.51
N TYR A 341 -3.10 -18.56 11.63
CA TYR A 341 -3.63 -18.32 10.29
C TYR A 341 -5.13 -18.53 10.21
N PHE A 342 -5.78 -17.56 9.57
CA PHE A 342 -7.16 -17.61 9.12
C PHE A 342 -7.18 -17.23 7.63
N HIS A 343 -8.10 -17.79 6.87
CA HIS A 343 -8.23 -17.45 5.45
C HIS A 343 -9.17 -16.25 5.29
N ASN A 344 -8.64 -15.10 4.84
CA ASN A 344 -9.37 -13.82 4.73
C ASN A 344 -9.66 -13.12 6.08
N LEU A 345 -8.81 -13.37 7.08
CA LEU A 345 -8.84 -12.77 8.44
C LEU A 345 -9.18 -11.27 8.44
N LYS A 346 -8.49 -10.50 7.60
CA LYS A 346 -8.51 -9.04 7.59
C LYS A 346 -9.90 -8.45 7.30
N ASN A 347 -10.74 -9.18 6.57
CA ASN A 347 -12.07 -8.69 6.19
C ASN A 347 -13.20 -9.31 7.02
N PHE A 348 -12.93 -10.37 7.78
CA PHE A 348 -13.95 -11.12 8.52
C PHE A 348 -13.50 -11.40 9.96
N ASP A 349 -12.77 -12.50 10.22
CA ASP A 349 -12.49 -13.02 11.57
C ASP A 349 -11.79 -12.05 12.50
N SER A 350 -10.96 -11.15 11.96
CA SER A 350 -10.26 -10.14 12.76
C SER A 350 -11.23 -9.22 13.50
N HIS A 351 -12.41 -8.97 12.92
CA HIS A 351 -13.44 -8.18 13.57
C HIS A 351 -14.01 -8.91 14.78
N LEU A 352 -14.31 -10.20 14.64
CA LEU A 352 -14.78 -11.05 15.74
C LEU A 352 -13.74 -11.12 16.87
N ILE A 353 -12.50 -11.50 16.56
CA ILE A 353 -11.44 -11.67 17.56
C ILE A 353 -11.14 -10.37 18.32
N LEU A 354 -11.16 -9.22 17.62
CA LEU A 354 -10.85 -7.94 18.25
C LEU A 354 -11.94 -7.43 19.18
N THR A 355 -13.21 -7.81 18.99
CA THR A 355 -14.26 -7.46 19.94
C THR A 355 -13.96 -7.99 21.34
N GLU A 356 -13.42 -9.21 21.43
CA GLU A 356 -13.09 -9.86 22.69
C GLU A 356 -11.66 -9.55 23.16
N ALA A 357 -10.69 -9.38 22.26
CA ALA A 357 -9.30 -9.14 22.64
C ALA A 357 -9.10 -7.89 23.54
N GLY A 358 -10.04 -6.94 23.53
CA GLY A 358 -10.05 -5.79 24.42
C GLY A 358 -10.22 -6.14 25.90
N SER A 359 -11.03 -7.16 26.22
CA SER A 359 -11.36 -7.55 27.61
C SER A 359 -10.12 -8.01 28.39
N TYR A 360 -9.11 -8.58 27.71
CA TYR A 360 -7.87 -9.10 28.30
C TYR A 360 -6.81 -8.00 28.54
N LYS A 361 -7.03 -7.15 29.55
CA LYS A 361 -6.18 -5.98 29.90
C LYS A 361 -4.72 -6.30 30.20
N ASN A 362 -4.42 -7.51 30.68
CA ASN A 362 -3.06 -7.94 31.01
C ASN A 362 -2.19 -8.28 29.79
N ARG A 363 -2.78 -8.32 28.59
CA ARG A 363 -2.08 -8.71 27.37
C ARG A 363 -1.75 -7.50 26.52
N LYS A 364 -0.55 -7.50 25.92
CA LYS A 364 -0.11 -6.43 25.03
C LYS A 364 -0.74 -6.64 23.65
N LEU A 365 -1.67 -5.75 23.29
CA LEU A 365 -2.27 -5.70 21.96
C LEU A 365 -1.45 -4.78 21.04
N THR A 366 -1.04 -5.28 19.88
CA THR A 366 -0.36 -4.51 18.83
C THR A 366 -0.97 -4.80 17.46
N CYS A 367 -0.86 -3.87 16.51
CA CYS A 367 -1.42 -4.04 15.18
C CYS A 367 -0.55 -3.38 14.10
N ILE A 368 -0.64 -3.90 12.89
CA ILE A 368 -0.14 -3.30 11.65
C ILE A 368 -1.36 -2.81 10.87
N PRO A 369 -1.73 -1.51 10.98
CA PRO A 369 -3.00 -1.02 10.47
C PRO A 369 -2.96 -0.66 8.99
N ASN A 370 -4.06 -0.94 8.29
CA ASN A 370 -4.37 -0.31 7.01
C ASN A 370 -5.29 0.90 7.19
N ASN A 371 -6.29 0.77 8.06
CA ASN A 371 -7.19 1.83 8.48
C ASN A 371 -7.65 1.55 9.92
N MET A 372 -8.66 2.30 10.41
CA MET A 372 -9.14 2.18 11.79
C MET A 372 -9.73 0.81 12.14
N GLU A 373 -10.16 0.00 11.18
CA GLU A 373 -10.81 -1.30 11.49
C GLU A 373 -10.14 -2.48 10.80
N LYS A 374 -9.36 -2.26 9.73
CA LYS A 374 -8.68 -3.31 8.96
C LYS A 374 -7.19 -3.27 9.23
N TYR A 375 -6.64 -4.41 9.62
CA TYR A 375 -5.24 -4.61 9.94
C TYR A 375 -4.62 -5.65 9.00
N ILE A 376 -3.35 -5.48 8.62
CA ILE A 376 -2.58 -6.52 7.93
C ILE A 376 -2.37 -7.71 8.87
N SER A 377 -2.10 -7.41 10.14
CA SER A 377 -1.91 -8.37 11.21
C SER A 377 -2.08 -7.66 12.54
N PHE A 378 -2.47 -8.40 13.58
CA PHE A 378 -2.47 -7.95 14.96
C PHE A 378 -1.93 -9.06 15.87
N SER A 379 -1.46 -8.68 17.05
CA SER A 379 -0.90 -9.60 18.03
C SER A 379 -1.46 -9.32 19.41
N SER A 380 -1.78 -10.38 20.14
CA SER A 380 -2.10 -10.34 21.57
C SER A 380 -1.12 -11.25 22.29
N GLY A 381 -0.20 -10.67 23.07
CA GLY A 381 0.91 -11.43 23.65
C GLY A 381 1.87 -11.93 22.57
N LYS A 382 2.20 -13.23 22.57
CA LYS A 382 3.03 -13.88 21.53
C LYS A 382 2.23 -14.39 20.34
N LEU A 383 0.90 -14.47 20.46
CA LEU A 383 0.02 -14.88 19.36
C LEU A 383 -0.04 -13.78 18.30
N ARG A 384 0.28 -14.14 17.06
CA ARG A 384 0.26 -13.25 15.90
C ARG A 384 -0.75 -13.76 14.88
N PHE A 385 -1.84 -13.03 14.72
CA PHE A 385 -2.88 -13.36 13.76
C PHE A 385 -2.50 -12.87 12.36
N VAL A 386 -2.50 -13.77 11.39
CA VAL A 386 -2.04 -13.54 10.02
C VAL A 386 -3.09 -14.04 9.03
N ASP A 387 -3.29 -13.28 7.96
CA ASP A 387 -4.24 -13.60 6.91
C ASP A 387 -3.56 -14.45 5.81
N SER A 388 -3.93 -15.72 5.69
CA SER A 388 -3.37 -16.62 4.67
C SER A 388 -3.71 -16.18 3.24
N TYR A 389 -4.80 -15.42 3.05
CA TYR A 389 -5.19 -14.88 1.75
C TYR A 389 -4.22 -13.80 1.24
N GLN A 390 -3.45 -13.16 2.13
CA GLN A 390 -2.36 -12.24 1.74
C GLN A 390 -1.17 -12.97 1.10
N PHE A 391 -1.10 -14.29 1.28
CA PHE A 391 -0.12 -15.15 0.64
C PHE A 391 -0.68 -15.83 -0.61
N MET A 392 -1.88 -16.42 -0.45
CA MET A 392 -2.56 -17.24 -1.45
C MET A 392 -3.88 -16.59 -1.84
N ASN A 393 -3.83 -15.69 -2.82
CA ASN A 393 -4.95 -14.85 -3.25
C ASN A 393 -5.95 -15.64 -4.13
N SER A 394 -6.52 -16.71 -3.59
CA SER A 394 -7.49 -17.61 -4.22
C SER A 394 -8.40 -18.20 -3.14
N SER A 395 -9.56 -18.73 -3.52
CA SER A 395 -10.45 -19.38 -2.56
C SER A 395 -9.83 -20.67 -2.03
N LEU A 396 -10.15 -21.05 -0.79
CA LEU A 396 -9.69 -22.32 -0.24
C LEU A 396 -10.13 -23.52 -1.09
N GLU A 397 -11.36 -23.53 -1.61
CA GLU A 397 -11.88 -24.55 -2.54
C GLU A 397 -10.92 -24.76 -3.72
N THR A 398 -10.60 -23.68 -4.44
CA THR A 398 -9.66 -23.73 -5.59
C THR A 398 -8.27 -24.20 -5.18
N LEU A 399 -7.78 -23.82 -3.99
CA LEU A 399 -6.46 -24.24 -3.51
C LEU A 399 -6.42 -25.74 -3.18
N VAL A 400 -7.50 -26.25 -2.59
CA VAL A 400 -7.66 -27.67 -2.25
C VAL A 400 -7.78 -28.52 -3.50
N GLU A 401 -8.59 -28.12 -4.48
CA GLU A 401 -8.71 -28.81 -5.77
C GLU A 401 -7.36 -28.94 -6.47
N ASN A 402 -6.59 -27.84 -6.51
CA ASN A 402 -5.25 -27.84 -7.10
C ASN A 402 -4.30 -28.82 -6.39
N LEU A 403 -4.33 -28.85 -5.06
CA LEU A 403 -3.47 -29.74 -4.27
C LEU A 403 -3.93 -31.21 -4.33
N ALA A 404 -5.23 -31.45 -4.39
CA ALA A 404 -5.82 -32.78 -4.54
C ALA A 404 -5.36 -33.46 -5.85
N ASN A 405 -5.26 -32.68 -6.93
CA ASN A 405 -4.72 -33.16 -8.21
C ASN A 405 -3.25 -33.62 -8.13
N ASP A 406 -2.45 -33.05 -7.22
CA ASP A 406 -1.06 -33.47 -7.01
C ASP A 406 -0.96 -34.74 -6.14
N GLY A 407 -2.02 -35.06 -5.39
CA GLY A 407 -2.22 -36.33 -4.69
C GLY A 407 -2.46 -36.21 -3.18
N LEU A 408 -3.17 -37.20 -2.62
CA LEU A 408 -3.60 -37.24 -1.22
C LEU A 408 -2.46 -37.20 -0.19
N LYS A 409 -1.23 -37.54 -0.58
CA LYS A 409 -0.05 -37.53 0.29
C LYS A 409 0.30 -36.15 0.87
N PHE A 410 -0.20 -35.08 0.24
CA PHE A 410 0.05 -33.72 0.70
C PHE A 410 -0.91 -33.27 1.82
N PHE A 411 -1.99 -34.02 2.06
CA PHE A 411 -3.02 -33.73 3.06
C PHE A 411 -2.73 -34.44 4.38
N LYS A 412 -1.58 -34.13 5.01
CA LYS A 412 -1.08 -34.86 6.18
C LYS A 412 -2.01 -34.73 7.39
N GLN A 413 -2.47 -33.53 7.72
CA GLN A 413 -3.32 -33.31 8.90
C GLN A 413 -4.73 -33.81 8.64
N PHE A 414 -5.26 -33.58 7.45
CA PHE A 414 -6.57 -34.06 7.05
C PHE A 414 -6.62 -35.60 7.04
N ARG A 415 -5.59 -36.29 6.55
CA ARG A 415 -5.51 -37.76 6.56
C ARG A 415 -5.37 -38.37 7.95
N LYS A 416 -4.78 -37.64 8.91
CA LYS A 416 -4.77 -38.07 10.31
C LYS A 416 -6.17 -38.06 10.92
N ALA A 417 -6.99 -37.08 10.57
CA ALA A 417 -8.39 -36.99 11.00
C ALA A 417 -9.30 -37.96 10.23
N PHE A 418 -9.06 -38.15 8.93
CA PHE A 418 -9.84 -39.01 8.04
C PHE A 418 -8.94 -40.02 7.30
N PRO A 419 -8.58 -41.15 7.94
CA PRO A 419 -7.65 -42.13 7.37
C PRO A 419 -8.21 -42.95 6.20
N ASN A 420 -9.54 -43.04 6.06
CA ASN A 420 -10.19 -43.77 4.97
C ASN A 420 -10.14 -42.95 3.67
N ASP A 421 -9.61 -43.54 2.59
CA ASP A 421 -9.45 -42.91 1.28
C ASP A 421 -10.75 -42.47 0.63
N GLU A 422 -11.82 -43.25 0.76
CA GLU A 422 -13.12 -42.91 0.16
C GLU A 422 -13.73 -41.70 0.87
N ILE A 423 -13.67 -41.70 2.20
CA ILE A 423 -14.14 -40.57 3.03
C ILE A 423 -13.29 -39.33 2.79
N ALA A 424 -11.97 -39.49 2.70
CA ALA A 424 -11.07 -38.37 2.44
C ALA A 424 -11.32 -37.74 1.06
N LYS A 425 -11.50 -38.56 0.01
CA LYS A 425 -11.85 -38.07 -1.33
C LYS A 425 -13.19 -37.34 -1.35
N LEU A 426 -14.18 -37.85 -0.60
CA LEU A 426 -15.48 -37.19 -0.44
C LEU A 426 -15.31 -35.79 0.19
N LEU A 427 -14.56 -35.68 1.29
CA LEU A 427 -14.41 -34.43 2.02
C LEU A 427 -13.38 -33.44 1.44
N LEU A 428 -12.56 -33.86 0.48
CA LEU A 428 -11.70 -32.94 -0.29
C LEU A 428 -12.51 -32.04 -1.22
N GLN A 429 -13.67 -32.52 -1.68
CA GLN A 429 -14.65 -31.65 -2.28
C GLN A 429 -15.30 -30.82 -1.17
N LYS A 430 -14.96 -29.52 -1.15
CA LYS A 430 -15.44 -28.60 -0.11
C LYS A 430 -16.97 -28.68 -0.01
N ASN A 431 -17.46 -28.86 1.21
CA ASN A 431 -18.89 -28.91 1.48
C ASN A 431 -19.54 -27.56 1.19
N GLU A 432 -20.81 -27.55 0.78
CA GLU A 432 -21.60 -26.33 0.68
C GLU A 432 -22.29 -26.02 2.02
N TYR A 433 -22.35 -24.74 2.36
CA TYR A 433 -22.95 -24.29 3.62
C TYR A 433 -24.13 -23.35 3.38
N CYS A 434 -25.20 -23.52 4.15
CA CYS A 434 -26.43 -22.76 4.03
C CYS A 434 -26.40 -21.45 4.84
N TYR A 435 -25.46 -20.56 4.52
CA TYR A 435 -25.20 -19.32 5.27
C TYR A 435 -26.45 -18.47 5.55
N ASP A 436 -27.31 -18.26 4.54
CA ASP A 436 -28.52 -17.42 4.68
C ASP A 436 -29.65 -18.11 5.49
N TYR A 437 -29.56 -19.42 5.72
CA TYR A 437 -30.51 -20.23 6.51
C TYR A 437 -30.13 -20.32 7.98
N VAL A 438 -28.82 -20.41 8.28
CA VAL A 438 -28.29 -20.51 9.65
C VAL A 438 -28.27 -19.12 10.30
N ASP A 439 -29.43 -18.66 10.75
CA ASP A 439 -29.63 -17.34 11.38
C ASP A 439 -29.68 -17.39 12.92
N SER A 440 -29.75 -18.58 13.51
CA SER A 440 -29.94 -18.78 14.95
C SER A 440 -29.49 -20.17 15.41
N ALA A 441 -29.20 -20.31 16.71
CA ALA A 441 -28.79 -21.57 17.33
C ALA A 441 -29.85 -22.68 17.21
N GLU A 442 -31.14 -22.31 17.09
CA GLU A 442 -32.24 -23.26 16.97
C GLU A 442 -32.14 -24.11 15.70
N LYS A 443 -31.63 -23.52 14.61
CA LYS A 443 -31.42 -24.22 13.33
C LYS A 443 -30.46 -25.40 13.43
N PHE A 444 -29.52 -25.39 14.38
CA PHE A 444 -28.63 -26.52 14.60
C PHE A 444 -29.34 -27.77 15.14
N LYS A 445 -30.57 -27.65 15.63
CA LYS A 445 -31.38 -28.78 16.09
C LYS A 445 -32.14 -29.46 14.95
N ASP A 446 -32.15 -28.87 13.74
CA ASP A 446 -32.84 -29.42 12.59
C ASP A 446 -32.26 -30.81 12.25
N THR A 447 -33.12 -31.83 12.26
CA THR A 447 -32.72 -33.24 12.09
C THR A 447 -32.63 -33.70 10.64
N GLN A 448 -32.88 -32.79 9.70
CA GLN A 448 -32.83 -33.04 8.26
C GLN A 448 -31.95 -31.99 7.59
N LEU A 449 -31.29 -32.39 6.50
CA LEU A 449 -30.57 -31.44 5.66
C LEU A 449 -31.58 -30.42 5.08
N PRO A 450 -31.29 -29.10 5.16
CA PRO A 450 -32.17 -28.08 4.59
C PRO A 450 -32.47 -28.31 3.10
N SER A 451 -33.61 -27.79 2.65
CA SER A 451 -34.00 -27.85 1.23
C SER A 451 -33.01 -27.13 0.33
N LYS A 452 -32.98 -27.47 -0.97
CA LYS A 452 -32.07 -26.88 -1.96
C LYS A 452 -32.19 -25.34 -2.01
N GLU A 453 -33.39 -24.80 -1.85
CA GLU A 453 -33.65 -23.36 -1.86
C GLU A 453 -33.00 -22.64 -0.67
N SER A 454 -32.84 -23.33 0.47
CA SER A 454 -32.22 -22.80 1.68
C SER A 454 -30.71 -22.60 1.55
N PHE A 455 -30.08 -23.15 0.50
CA PHE A 455 -28.67 -22.94 0.16
C PHE A 455 -28.45 -21.74 -0.78
N TYR A 456 -29.48 -20.93 -1.05
CA TYR A 456 -29.30 -19.71 -1.84
C TYR A 456 -28.32 -18.74 -1.17
N ASN A 457 -27.33 -18.27 -1.93
CA ASN A 457 -26.35 -17.31 -1.45
C ASN A 457 -26.70 -15.90 -1.94
N SER A 458 -27.16 -15.05 -1.03
CA SER A 458 -27.55 -13.68 -1.37
C SER A 458 -26.39 -12.77 -1.79
N LEU A 459 -25.15 -13.06 -1.39
CA LEU A 459 -23.95 -12.30 -1.78
C LEU A 459 -23.57 -12.55 -3.24
N THR A 460 -23.59 -13.80 -3.68
CA THR A 460 -23.27 -14.20 -5.06
C THR A 460 -24.49 -14.17 -6.00
N LYS A 461 -25.70 -14.14 -5.42
CA LYS A 461 -26.99 -14.30 -6.11
C LYS A 461 -27.02 -15.61 -6.90
N GLU A 462 -26.68 -16.71 -6.23
CA GLU A 462 -26.61 -18.06 -6.80
C GLU A 462 -27.40 -19.05 -5.96
N ALA A 463 -28.17 -19.90 -6.63
CA ALA A 463 -28.66 -21.13 -6.04
C ALA A 463 -27.54 -22.17 -6.09
N ILE A 464 -27.55 -23.11 -5.14
CA ILE A 464 -26.68 -24.28 -5.19
C ILE A 464 -26.98 -25.12 -6.44
N SER A 465 -25.94 -25.69 -7.07
CA SER A 465 -26.11 -26.63 -8.18
C SER A 465 -26.67 -27.96 -7.68
N ASP A 466 -27.32 -28.73 -8.56
CA ASP A 466 -27.81 -30.07 -8.23
C ASP A 466 -26.70 -31.00 -7.75
N GLU A 467 -25.55 -30.98 -8.43
CA GLU A 467 -24.37 -31.77 -8.06
C GLU A 467 -23.86 -31.44 -6.66
N LYS A 468 -23.75 -30.14 -6.32
CA LYS A 468 -23.27 -29.71 -5.00
C LYS A 468 -24.27 -30.03 -3.89
N TYR A 469 -25.57 -29.96 -4.18
CA TYR A 469 -26.60 -30.37 -3.22
C TYR A 469 -26.62 -31.90 -3.00
N GLN A 470 -26.46 -32.68 -4.07
CA GLN A 470 -26.32 -34.15 -3.99
C GLN A 470 -25.07 -34.55 -3.19
N HIS A 471 -23.97 -33.80 -3.34
CA HIS A 471 -22.77 -33.98 -2.53
C HIS A 471 -23.05 -33.78 -1.04
N ALA A 472 -23.71 -32.68 -0.67
CA ALA A 472 -24.12 -32.42 0.72
C ALA A 472 -25.04 -33.52 1.28
N GLN A 473 -25.97 -34.04 0.47
CA GLN A 473 -26.82 -35.18 0.85
C GLN A 473 -26.01 -36.46 1.06
N THR A 474 -24.99 -36.69 0.23
CA THR A 474 -24.09 -37.85 0.36
C THR A 474 -23.29 -37.76 1.65
N VAL A 475 -22.69 -36.60 1.95
CA VAL A 475 -21.95 -36.36 3.19
C VAL A 475 -22.86 -36.55 4.41
N TRP A 476 -24.08 -35.99 4.39
CA TRP A 476 -25.06 -36.15 5.46
C TRP A 476 -25.35 -37.63 5.77
N LYS A 477 -25.55 -38.44 4.72
CA LYS A 477 -25.83 -39.88 4.83
C LYS A 477 -24.61 -40.67 5.29
N THR A 478 -23.44 -40.44 4.68
CA THR A 478 -22.20 -41.19 4.97
C THR A 478 -21.78 -41.07 6.43
N PHE A 479 -21.96 -39.89 7.03
CA PHE A 479 -21.61 -39.63 8.42
C PHE A 479 -22.76 -39.88 9.41
N ASN A 480 -23.93 -40.31 8.93
CA ASN A 480 -25.15 -40.50 9.73
C ASN A 480 -25.48 -39.27 10.60
N MET A 481 -25.43 -38.08 9.99
CA MET A 481 -25.63 -36.81 10.70
C MET A 481 -27.01 -36.78 11.36
N LYS A 482 -27.06 -36.50 12.67
CA LYS A 482 -28.30 -36.45 13.44
C LYS A 482 -28.98 -35.10 13.35
N ASN A 483 -28.21 -34.04 13.17
CA ASN A 483 -28.69 -32.67 13.10
C ASN A 483 -27.73 -31.75 12.34
N LEU A 484 -28.21 -30.56 11.99
CA LEU A 484 -27.44 -29.56 11.26
C LEU A 484 -26.22 -29.06 12.04
N GLY A 485 -26.24 -29.13 13.37
CA GLY A 485 -25.09 -28.86 14.21
C GLY A 485 -23.90 -29.78 13.91
N GLU A 486 -24.10 -31.11 13.89
CA GLU A 486 -23.02 -32.06 13.58
C GLU A 486 -22.46 -31.83 12.16
N PHE A 487 -23.31 -31.44 11.21
CA PHE A 487 -22.89 -31.04 9.87
C PHE A 487 -22.05 -29.75 9.88
N HIS A 488 -22.42 -28.76 10.70
CA HIS A 488 -21.64 -27.54 10.92
C HIS A 488 -20.27 -27.83 11.56
N ASP A 489 -20.20 -28.71 12.55
CA ASP A 489 -18.94 -29.07 13.21
C ASP A 489 -17.98 -29.75 12.22
N LEU A 490 -18.50 -30.65 11.38
CA LEU A 490 -17.72 -31.27 10.31
C LEU A 490 -17.25 -30.22 9.30
N TYR A 491 -18.13 -29.28 8.90
CA TYR A 491 -17.81 -28.22 7.95
C TYR A 491 -16.58 -27.41 8.40
N VAL A 492 -16.67 -26.80 9.58
CA VAL A 492 -15.60 -25.94 10.11
C VAL A 492 -14.31 -26.72 10.40
N LEU A 493 -14.44 -27.99 10.81
CA LEU A 493 -13.30 -28.89 10.98
C LEU A 493 -12.58 -29.14 9.65
N THR A 494 -13.32 -29.47 8.60
CA THR A 494 -12.73 -29.74 7.29
C THR A 494 -12.02 -28.51 6.72
N ASP A 495 -12.62 -27.33 6.82
CA ASP A 495 -12.02 -26.08 6.33
C ASP A 495 -10.68 -25.78 7.02
N VAL A 496 -10.59 -25.96 8.34
CA VAL A 496 -9.35 -25.75 9.10
C VAL A 496 -8.26 -26.76 8.74
N LEU A 497 -8.62 -28.04 8.62
CA LEU A 497 -7.65 -29.08 8.24
C LEU A 497 -7.11 -28.88 6.83
N LEU A 498 -8.00 -28.53 5.89
CA LEU A 498 -7.63 -28.23 4.51
C LEU A 498 -6.75 -26.99 4.42
N LEU A 499 -7.08 -25.92 5.17
CA LEU A 499 -6.26 -24.72 5.27
C LEU A 499 -4.85 -25.06 5.80
N ALA A 500 -4.76 -25.88 6.84
CA ALA A 500 -3.49 -26.29 7.42
C ALA A 500 -2.60 -27.01 6.38
N ASP A 501 -3.13 -28.00 5.68
CA ASP A 501 -2.37 -28.78 4.69
C ASP A 501 -1.97 -27.92 3.47
N VAL A 502 -2.89 -27.10 2.96
CA VAL A 502 -2.60 -26.17 1.86
C VAL A 502 -1.50 -25.18 2.23
N PHE A 503 -1.57 -24.57 3.42
CA PHE A 503 -0.57 -23.60 3.85
C PHE A 503 0.76 -24.25 4.21
N GLU A 504 0.78 -25.42 4.82
CA GLU A 504 2.03 -26.16 5.07
C GLU A 504 2.72 -26.55 3.76
N LYS A 505 1.97 -26.96 2.73
CA LYS A 505 2.52 -27.19 1.39
C LYS A 505 3.06 -25.91 0.76
N PHE A 506 2.37 -24.79 0.96
CA PHE A 506 2.85 -23.48 0.53
C PHE A 506 4.17 -23.11 1.22
N ARG A 507 4.30 -23.33 2.53
CA ARG A 507 5.55 -23.13 3.27
C ARG A 507 6.68 -23.96 2.68
N ASP A 508 6.44 -25.25 2.44
CA ASP A 508 7.43 -26.15 1.81
C ASP A 508 7.87 -25.61 0.45
N MET A 509 6.92 -25.21 -0.41
CA MET A 509 7.23 -24.62 -1.72
C MET A 509 8.07 -23.34 -1.61
N THR A 510 7.78 -22.45 -0.65
CA THR A 510 8.58 -21.22 -0.46
C THR A 510 9.99 -21.49 0.06
N ILE A 511 10.15 -22.51 0.92
CA ILE A 511 11.44 -22.96 1.41
C ILE A 511 12.21 -23.63 0.27
N ASP A 512 11.59 -24.50 -0.53
CA ASP A 512 12.27 -25.19 -1.61
C ASP A 512 12.82 -24.21 -2.66
N ASN A 513 12.00 -23.23 -3.05
CA ASN A 513 12.33 -22.28 -4.12
C ASN A 513 13.21 -21.10 -3.65
N TYR A 514 12.96 -20.54 -2.46
CA TYR A 514 13.63 -19.31 -1.99
C TYR A 514 14.47 -19.51 -0.72
N LYS A 515 14.38 -20.70 -0.09
CA LYS A 515 14.97 -21.03 1.22
C LYS A 515 14.55 -20.01 2.29
N LEU A 516 13.29 -19.59 2.27
CA LEU A 516 12.66 -18.69 3.22
C LEU A 516 11.31 -19.29 3.62
N ASP A 517 11.02 -19.34 4.93
CA ASP A 517 9.71 -19.79 5.41
C ASP A 517 8.71 -18.64 5.40
N ALA A 518 7.59 -18.83 4.69
CA ALA A 518 6.48 -17.88 4.62
C ALA A 518 5.97 -17.44 6.00
N SER A 519 6.08 -18.29 7.04
CA SER A 519 5.60 -17.99 8.40
C SER A 519 6.37 -16.90 9.16
N HIS A 520 7.50 -16.43 8.63
CA HIS A 520 8.16 -15.22 9.16
C HIS A 520 7.58 -13.92 8.63
N PHE A 521 6.74 -13.99 7.60
CA PHE A 521 6.24 -12.84 6.87
C PHE A 521 4.76 -12.58 7.19
N PHE A 522 4.25 -11.44 6.72
CA PHE A 522 2.84 -11.09 6.83
C PHE A 522 2.09 -11.19 5.49
N THR A 523 2.82 -11.15 4.37
CA THR A 523 2.26 -11.05 3.02
C THR A 523 3.25 -11.60 1.97
N SER A 524 2.75 -12.09 0.84
CA SER A 524 3.59 -12.50 -0.31
C SER A 524 4.51 -11.38 -0.83
N PRO A 525 4.10 -10.08 -0.90
CA PRO A 525 5.02 -9.01 -1.26
C PRO A 525 6.21 -8.82 -0.30
N GLY A 526 6.02 -9.08 1.00
CA GLY A 526 7.11 -9.07 1.96
C GLY A 526 8.12 -10.20 1.73
N LEU A 527 7.61 -11.38 1.41
CA LEU A 527 8.40 -12.56 1.04
C LEU A 527 9.16 -12.33 -0.27
N ALA A 528 8.49 -11.83 -1.31
CA ALA A 528 9.07 -11.51 -2.62
C ALA A 528 10.27 -10.57 -2.53
N TRP A 529 10.15 -9.50 -1.73
CA TRP A 529 11.24 -8.54 -1.56
C TRP A 529 12.48 -9.16 -0.90
N GLN A 530 12.29 -9.98 0.16
CA GLN A 530 13.41 -10.65 0.81
C GLN A 530 14.01 -11.76 -0.07
N ALA A 531 13.18 -12.49 -0.81
CA ALA A 531 13.63 -13.48 -1.79
C ALA A 531 14.49 -12.82 -2.89
N ALA A 532 14.04 -11.68 -3.43
CA ALA A 532 14.78 -10.93 -4.45
C ALA A 532 16.15 -10.42 -3.95
N LEU A 533 16.21 -9.82 -2.76
CA LEU A 533 17.48 -9.39 -2.14
C LEU A 533 18.43 -10.56 -1.90
N LYS A 534 17.90 -11.70 -1.44
CA LYS A 534 18.70 -12.90 -1.16
C LYS A 534 19.25 -13.55 -2.43
N MET A 535 18.41 -13.73 -3.45
CA MET A 535 18.81 -14.39 -4.70
C MET A 535 19.75 -13.51 -5.55
N SER A 536 19.56 -12.19 -5.53
CA SER A 536 20.42 -11.25 -6.26
C SER A 536 21.75 -10.97 -5.55
N GLY A 537 21.79 -11.12 -4.22
CA GLY A 537 22.95 -10.72 -3.40
C GLY A 537 23.29 -9.24 -3.53
N VAL A 538 22.32 -8.40 -3.92
CA VAL A 538 22.55 -6.97 -4.15
C VAL A 538 22.70 -6.21 -2.84
N CYS A 539 23.59 -5.22 -2.83
CA CYS A 539 23.65 -4.17 -1.81
C CYS A 539 23.20 -2.87 -2.49
N LEU A 540 22.10 -2.29 -2.01
CA LEU A 540 21.53 -1.06 -2.55
C LEU A 540 21.85 0.11 -1.63
N ASP A 541 22.33 1.21 -2.19
CA ASP A 541 22.50 2.44 -1.42
C ASP A 541 21.11 3.06 -1.18
N LEU A 542 20.88 3.55 0.02
CA LEU A 542 19.72 4.31 0.39
C LEU A 542 20.04 5.80 0.32
N ILE A 543 19.07 6.59 -0.11
CA ILE A 543 19.26 8.01 -0.32
C ILE A 543 19.36 8.74 1.03
N THR A 544 20.52 9.33 1.30
CA THR A 544 20.78 10.16 2.49
C THR A 544 20.43 11.64 2.25
N ASP A 545 20.51 12.12 1.00
CA ASP A 545 20.23 13.49 0.60
C ASP A 545 18.72 13.79 0.44
N PRO A 546 18.14 14.74 1.20
CA PRO A 546 16.73 15.11 1.09
C PRO A 546 16.30 15.67 -0.28
N ILE A 547 17.16 16.45 -0.93
CA ILE A 547 16.90 17.07 -2.24
C ILE A 547 16.85 15.99 -3.31
N MET A 548 17.82 15.07 -3.29
CA MET A 548 17.86 13.92 -4.20
C MET A 548 16.61 13.04 -4.03
N TYR A 549 16.25 12.70 -2.79
CA TYR A 549 15.06 11.90 -2.51
C TYR A 549 13.80 12.53 -3.11
N ASN A 550 13.61 13.83 -2.86
CA ASN A 550 12.43 14.54 -3.36
C ASN A 550 12.42 14.65 -4.89
N MET A 551 13.57 14.81 -5.54
CA MET A 551 13.67 14.82 -7.00
C MET A 551 13.16 13.49 -7.58
N ILE A 552 13.61 12.37 -7.04
CA ILE A 552 13.22 11.02 -7.49
C ILE A 552 11.75 10.73 -7.15
N GLU A 553 11.28 11.14 -5.97
CA GLU A 553 9.87 11.01 -5.57
C GLU A 553 8.94 11.75 -6.54
N LEU A 554 9.35 12.93 -7.04
CA LEU A 554 8.59 13.68 -8.05
C LEU A 554 8.64 13.04 -9.45
N GLY A 555 9.69 12.28 -9.77
CA GLY A 555 9.80 11.54 -11.03
C GLY A 555 8.90 10.31 -11.09
N THR A 556 8.42 9.83 -9.94
CA THR A 556 7.63 8.59 -9.84
C THR A 556 6.24 8.76 -10.44
N ARG A 557 5.95 8.03 -11.53
CA ARG A 557 4.66 8.06 -12.24
C ARG A 557 4.23 6.64 -12.62
N GLY A 558 3.05 6.23 -12.18
CA GLY A 558 2.53 4.87 -12.39
C GLY A 558 2.18 4.55 -13.85
N GLY A 559 1.52 3.40 -14.04
CA GLY A 559 1.02 2.95 -15.36
C GLY A 559 0.05 3.92 -16.01
N LEU A 560 0.14 4.03 -17.33
CA LEU A 560 -0.72 4.89 -18.15
C LEU A 560 -2.08 4.24 -18.34
N SER A 561 -3.18 5.00 -18.23
CA SER A 561 -4.52 4.45 -18.42
C SER A 561 -5.44 5.52 -18.97
N MET A 562 -5.87 5.34 -20.22
CA MET A 562 -6.73 6.29 -20.93
C MET A 562 -7.55 5.63 -22.04
N ILE A 563 -8.70 6.22 -22.34
CA ILE A 563 -9.48 5.99 -23.56
C ILE A 563 -9.19 7.18 -24.48
N THR A 564 -8.88 6.92 -25.74
CA THR A 564 -8.55 7.93 -26.75
C THR A 564 -9.71 8.13 -27.72
N LYS A 565 -10.37 7.03 -28.10
CA LYS A 565 -11.58 6.98 -28.93
C LYS A 565 -12.59 6.06 -28.25
N LYS A 566 -13.84 6.52 -28.02
CA LYS A 566 -14.82 5.74 -27.21
C LYS A 566 -15.53 4.64 -27.97
N TYR A 567 -15.50 4.65 -29.30
CA TYR A 567 -16.25 3.70 -30.12
C TYR A 567 -15.47 3.30 -31.37
N SER A 568 -15.50 2.01 -31.68
CA SER A 568 -15.04 1.47 -32.96
C SER A 568 -15.80 0.19 -33.29
N LYS A 569 -16.14 0.02 -34.57
CA LYS A 569 -16.73 -1.21 -35.12
C LYS A 569 -15.81 -1.72 -36.23
N ALA A 570 -15.42 -2.98 -36.14
CA ALA A 570 -14.62 -3.67 -37.13
C ALA A 570 -15.46 -4.01 -38.37
N ASN A 571 -14.79 -4.13 -39.52
CA ASN A 571 -15.36 -4.56 -40.79
C ASN A 571 -14.27 -5.31 -41.57
N HIS A 572 -14.28 -6.64 -41.58
CA HIS A 572 -13.30 -7.43 -42.34
C HIS A 572 -13.81 -8.85 -42.59
N LYS A 573 -13.22 -9.55 -43.57
CA LYS A 573 -13.59 -10.89 -44.07
C LYS A 573 -13.70 -12.04 -43.05
N TYR A 574 -13.28 -11.83 -41.80
CA TYR A 574 -13.38 -12.83 -40.73
C TYR A 574 -14.60 -12.61 -39.81
N LEU A 575 -15.41 -11.59 -40.12
CA LEU A 575 -16.69 -11.32 -39.47
C LEU A 575 -17.83 -11.79 -40.38
N ASP A 576 -18.94 -12.16 -39.75
CA ASP A 576 -20.18 -12.60 -40.40
C ASP A 576 -20.94 -11.46 -41.10
N ASP A 577 -20.82 -10.23 -40.59
CA ASP A 577 -21.43 -9.02 -41.12
C ASP A 577 -20.48 -8.17 -41.98
N PHE A 578 -19.53 -8.81 -42.67
CA PHE A 578 -18.56 -8.12 -43.53
C PHE A 578 -19.23 -7.44 -44.73
N ASP A 579 -18.92 -6.15 -44.90
CA ASP A 579 -19.37 -5.33 -46.03
C ASP A 579 -18.16 -4.93 -46.88
N GLU A 580 -18.08 -5.51 -48.09
CA GLU A 580 -17.02 -5.23 -49.08
C GLU A 580 -16.98 -3.77 -49.55
N THR A 581 -18.08 -3.03 -49.38
CA THR A 581 -18.16 -1.61 -49.79
C THR A 581 -17.52 -0.66 -48.78
N GLN A 582 -17.29 -1.12 -47.56
CA GLN A 582 -16.68 -0.34 -46.48
C GLN A 582 -15.20 -0.69 -46.30
N GLU A 583 -14.42 0.24 -45.75
CA GLU A 583 -13.00 0.02 -45.48
C GLU A 583 -12.76 -1.20 -44.57
N GLN A 584 -11.70 -1.97 -44.87
CA GLN A 584 -11.32 -3.12 -44.07
C GLN A 584 -10.63 -2.69 -42.78
N LYS A 585 -11.35 -2.83 -41.67
CA LYS A 585 -10.97 -2.30 -40.36
C LYS A 585 -10.97 -3.41 -39.33
N HIS A 586 -9.82 -3.60 -38.70
CA HIS A 586 -9.60 -4.57 -37.63
C HIS A 586 -9.50 -3.88 -36.27
N ILE A 587 -10.00 -4.54 -35.23
CA ILE A 587 -9.73 -4.16 -33.84
C ILE A 587 -8.81 -5.21 -33.25
N MET A 588 -7.64 -4.79 -32.76
CA MET A 588 -6.63 -5.67 -32.19
C MET A 588 -6.35 -5.30 -30.75
N TYR A 589 -6.41 -6.26 -29.83
CA TYR A 589 -6.15 -6.05 -28.41
C TYR A 589 -4.89 -6.79 -27.97
N LEU A 590 -3.80 -6.04 -27.81
CA LEU A 590 -2.49 -6.54 -27.39
C LEU A 590 -2.21 -6.25 -25.93
N ASP A 591 -1.45 -7.14 -25.29
CA ASP A 591 -1.02 -7.01 -23.89
C ASP A 591 0.42 -7.47 -23.74
N ALA A 592 1.25 -6.66 -23.07
CA ALA A 592 2.67 -6.97 -22.89
C ALA A 592 2.87 -8.06 -21.83
N ASN A 593 3.55 -9.14 -22.21
CA ASN A 593 3.92 -10.20 -21.30
C ASN A 593 4.86 -9.66 -20.19
N ASN A 594 4.36 -9.62 -18.95
CA ASN A 594 5.13 -9.27 -17.76
C ASN A 594 5.96 -7.97 -17.94
N LEU A 595 5.27 -6.87 -18.30
CA LEU A 595 5.89 -5.57 -18.59
C LEU A 595 6.92 -5.12 -17.54
N TYR A 596 6.55 -5.16 -16.25
CA TYR A 596 7.46 -4.78 -15.18
C TYR A 596 8.58 -5.80 -14.97
N GLY A 597 8.32 -7.10 -15.18
CA GLY A 597 9.36 -8.13 -15.18
C GLY A 597 10.42 -7.89 -16.24
N TRP A 598 10.01 -7.52 -17.45
CA TRP A 598 10.94 -7.11 -18.51
C TRP A 598 11.80 -5.93 -18.05
N ALA A 599 11.17 -4.86 -17.54
CA ALA A 599 11.91 -3.69 -17.04
C ALA A 599 12.83 -4.01 -15.85
N MET A 600 12.50 -5.00 -15.03
CA MET A 600 13.35 -5.46 -13.92
C MET A 600 14.53 -6.33 -14.38
N ALA A 601 14.47 -6.94 -15.57
CA ALA A 601 15.58 -7.69 -16.15
C ALA A 601 16.63 -6.79 -16.82
N GLU A 602 16.28 -5.54 -17.09
CA GLU A 602 17.19 -4.52 -17.63
C GLU A 602 18.21 -4.04 -16.58
N PRO A 603 19.29 -3.34 -16.99
CA PRO A 603 20.17 -2.66 -16.06
C PRO A 603 19.41 -1.68 -15.17
N LEU A 604 19.46 -1.93 -13.86
CA LEU A 604 18.79 -1.12 -12.85
C LEU A 604 19.83 -0.45 -11.94
N PRO A 605 19.52 0.73 -11.40
CA PRO A 605 20.36 1.40 -10.42
C PRO A 605 20.67 0.50 -9.22
N ILE A 606 21.88 0.63 -8.67
CA ILE A 606 22.34 -0.08 -7.46
C ILE A 606 22.70 0.91 -6.37
N GLY A 607 23.40 2.00 -6.73
CA GLY A 607 23.99 2.92 -5.76
C GLY A 607 24.96 3.91 -6.41
N PHE A 608 25.86 4.47 -5.60
CA PHE A 608 26.79 5.55 -5.96
C PHE A 608 26.07 6.80 -6.46
N LEU A 609 24.96 7.12 -5.80
CA LEU A 609 24.11 8.25 -6.15
C LEU A 609 24.83 9.57 -5.84
N HIS A 610 25.06 10.39 -6.86
CA HIS A 610 25.67 11.70 -6.70
C HIS A 610 25.05 12.69 -7.67
N PHE A 611 25.00 13.96 -7.27
CA PHE A 611 24.71 15.04 -8.21
C PHE A 611 25.95 15.34 -9.04
N LEU A 612 25.78 15.53 -10.34
CA LEU A 612 26.82 16.10 -11.19
C LEU A 612 26.96 17.60 -10.87
N SER A 613 28.18 18.11 -10.99
CA SER A 613 28.48 19.54 -10.89
C SER A 613 27.90 20.32 -12.07
N ASP A 614 27.71 21.64 -11.91
CA ASP A 614 27.14 22.47 -12.98
C ASP A 614 27.98 22.41 -14.27
N GLU A 615 29.31 22.35 -14.16
CA GLU A 615 30.21 22.19 -15.32
C GLU A 615 30.04 20.85 -16.04
N GLU A 616 29.79 19.77 -15.30
CA GLU A 616 29.50 18.45 -15.86
C GLU A 616 28.13 18.43 -16.53
N VAL A 617 27.13 19.08 -15.91
CA VAL A 617 25.78 19.21 -16.47
C VAL A 617 25.80 19.96 -17.81
N GLU A 618 26.57 21.05 -17.92
CA GLU A 618 26.70 21.81 -19.17
C GLU A 618 27.32 21.00 -20.32
N LYS A 619 28.26 20.10 -20.00
CA LYS A 619 28.95 19.24 -20.98
C LYS A 619 28.25 17.89 -21.17
N PHE A 620 27.16 17.63 -20.46
CA PHE A 620 26.53 16.32 -20.42
C PHE A 620 25.77 16.00 -21.71
N ASP A 621 26.18 14.95 -22.39
CA ASP A 621 25.51 14.45 -23.58
C ASP A 621 24.78 13.14 -23.28
N PHE A 622 23.50 13.26 -22.96
CA PHE A 622 22.66 12.10 -22.67
C PHE A 622 22.42 11.19 -23.88
N GLN A 623 22.67 11.63 -25.12
CA GLN A 623 22.42 10.82 -26.32
C GLN A 623 23.52 9.77 -26.56
N LYS A 624 24.74 10.00 -26.05
CA LYS A 624 25.88 9.07 -26.19
C LYS A 624 25.82 7.86 -25.25
N ILE A 625 24.92 7.88 -24.27
CA ILE A 625 24.85 6.85 -23.23
C ILE A 625 24.15 5.61 -23.78
N THR A 626 24.84 4.48 -23.77
CA THR A 626 24.26 3.21 -24.18
C THR A 626 23.37 2.61 -23.09
N HIS A 627 22.49 1.69 -23.49
CA HIS A 627 21.56 1.04 -22.55
C HIS A 627 22.26 0.03 -21.62
N ASP A 628 23.42 -0.48 -22.01
CA ASP A 628 24.26 -1.44 -21.29
C ASP A 628 25.41 -0.77 -20.51
N SER A 629 25.47 0.56 -20.53
CA SER A 629 26.44 1.35 -19.75
C SER A 629 26.39 0.98 -18.26
N LYS A 630 27.57 0.87 -17.64
CA LYS A 630 27.71 0.66 -16.18
C LYS A 630 27.18 1.84 -15.36
N GLU A 631 27.16 3.03 -15.97
CA GLU A 631 26.62 4.25 -15.38
C GLU A 631 25.30 4.63 -16.05
N GLY A 632 24.33 5.01 -15.23
CA GLY A 632 23.03 5.52 -15.65
C GLY A 632 22.70 6.84 -14.94
N TYR A 633 21.66 7.51 -15.44
CA TYR A 633 21.34 8.88 -15.03
C TYR A 633 19.84 9.16 -14.90
N ILE A 634 19.47 9.97 -13.91
CA ILE A 634 18.14 10.56 -13.75
C ILE A 634 18.30 12.08 -13.90
N LEU A 635 17.52 12.69 -14.79
CA LEU A 635 17.65 14.11 -15.14
C LEU A 635 16.39 14.89 -14.75
N GLU A 636 16.55 16.12 -14.30
CA GLU A 636 15.50 17.12 -14.18
C GLU A 636 15.62 18.12 -15.34
N VAL A 637 14.65 18.13 -16.24
CA VAL A 637 14.72 18.88 -17.51
C VAL A 637 13.45 19.68 -17.80
N ASP A 638 13.60 20.77 -18.55
CA ASP A 638 12.50 21.42 -19.24
C ASP A 638 12.38 20.84 -20.65
N LEU A 639 11.16 20.44 -21.02
CA LEU A 639 10.86 19.87 -22.32
C LEU A 639 9.82 20.72 -23.04
N GLU A 640 10.16 21.16 -24.25
CA GLU A 640 9.20 21.73 -25.19
C GLU A 640 8.51 20.59 -25.95
N TYR A 641 7.21 20.76 -26.16
CA TYR A 641 6.38 19.89 -27.00
C TYR A 641 5.97 20.66 -28.27
N PRO A 642 6.69 20.47 -29.39
CA PRO A 642 6.43 21.23 -30.61
C PRO A 642 5.05 20.94 -31.21
N ALA A 643 4.39 21.98 -31.75
CA ALA A 643 3.04 21.84 -32.31
C ALA A 643 2.97 20.92 -33.54
N ASN A 644 4.05 20.80 -34.30
CA ASN A 644 4.12 19.99 -35.52
C ASN A 644 4.06 18.47 -35.25
N ILE A 645 4.34 18.02 -34.03
CA ILE A 645 4.23 16.61 -33.63
C ILE A 645 2.93 16.29 -32.89
N HIS A 646 2.04 17.27 -32.69
CA HIS A 646 0.80 17.08 -31.93
C HIS A 646 -0.14 16.05 -32.56
N ASP A 647 -0.32 16.07 -33.88
CA ASP A 647 -1.21 15.11 -34.55
C ASP A 647 -0.64 13.69 -34.51
N GLN A 648 0.67 13.54 -34.70
CA GLN A 648 1.36 12.24 -34.60
C GLN A 648 1.23 11.65 -33.19
N HIS A 649 1.30 12.50 -32.16
CA HIS A 649 1.21 12.08 -30.75
C HIS A 649 -0.20 12.17 -30.15
N ASN A 650 -1.22 12.42 -30.96
CA ASN A 650 -2.60 12.64 -30.51
C ASN A 650 -3.13 11.45 -29.69
N CYS A 651 -2.85 10.23 -30.15
CA CYS A 651 -3.30 9.00 -29.52
C CYS A 651 -2.54 8.70 -28.23
N TYR A 652 -1.20 8.83 -28.23
CA TYR A 652 -0.38 8.39 -27.11
C TYR A 652 0.67 9.42 -26.64
N PRO A 653 0.26 10.59 -26.11
CA PRO A 653 1.21 11.65 -25.75
C PRO A 653 2.30 11.18 -24.78
N LEU A 654 3.52 11.61 -25.07
CA LEU A 654 4.73 11.39 -24.25
C LEU A 654 4.71 12.19 -22.93
N ALA A 655 5.62 11.82 -22.01
CA ALA A 655 5.89 12.54 -20.76
C ALA A 655 4.62 12.87 -19.93
N PRO A 656 3.90 11.88 -19.37
CA PRO A 656 2.66 12.12 -18.63
C PRO A 656 2.87 12.93 -17.34
N GLU A 657 1.85 13.67 -16.90
CA GLU A 657 1.94 14.49 -15.68
C GLU A 657 0.71 14.33 -14.77
N HIS A 658 0.92 14.45 -13.46
CA HIS A 658 -0.18 14.50 -12.49
C HIS A 658 -0.81 15.90 -12.48
N LEU A 659 -1.99 16.04 -13.08
CA LEU A 659 -2.71 17.31 -13.21
C LEU A 659 -4.03 17.29 -12.43
N LEU A 660 -4.41 18.45 -11.89
CA LEU A 660 -5.77 18.75 -11.47
C LEU A 660 -6.46 19.42 -12.66
N ILE A 661 -7.50 18.80 -13.20
CA ILE A 661 -8.30 19.40 -14.26
C ILE A 661 -9.34 20.27 -13.61
N ASP A 662 -9.27 21.57 -13.86
CA ASP A 662 -10.28 22.55 -13.46
C ASP A 662 -11.42 22.61 -14.48
N ASP A 663 -12.54 23.22 -14.10
CA ASP A 663 -13.77 23.20 -14.90
C ASP A 663 -13.65 24.07 -16.16
N ASP A 664 -12.79 25.10 -16.13
CA ASP A 664 -12.41 25.94 -17.27
C ASP A 664 -11.62 25.19 -18.35
N LYS A 665 -10.97 24.09 -17.98
CA LYS A 665 -10.20 23.24 -18.92
C LYS A 665 -11.07 22.17 -19.58
N LEU A 666 -12.31 21.98 -19.14
CA LEU A 666 -13.21 21.01 -19.77
C LEU A 666 -13.67 21.53 -21.13
N SER A 667 -13.89 20.61 -22.06
CA SER A 667 -14.48 20.97 -23.34
C SER A 667 -15.94 21.42 -23.19
N PRO A 668 -16.49 22.19 -24.15
CA PRO A 668 -17.91 22.55 -24.15
C PRO A 668 -18.82 21.32 -24.07
N TYR A 669 -18.47 20.23 -24.77
CA TYR A 669 -19.19 18.96 -24.70
C TYR A 669 -19.14 18.35 -23.29
N SER A 670 -17.95 18.20 -22.69
CA SER A 670 -17.80 17.64 -21.34
C SER A 670 -18.55 18.43 -20.28
N THR A 671 -18.57 19.76 -20.40
CA THR A 671 -19.29 20.65 -19.49
C THR A 671 -20.80 20.43 -19.59
N LYS A 672 -21.36 20.42 -20.81
CA LYS A 672 -22.78 20.12 -21.06
C LYS A 672 -23.15 18.71 -20.57
N LEU A 673 -22.31 17.72 -20.82
CA LEU A 673 -22.51 16.35 -20.36
C LEU A 673 -22.55 16.28 -18.82
N TRP A 674 -21.63 16.96 -18.13
CA TRP A 674 -21.63 17.01 -16.67
C TRP A 674 -22.90 17.64 -16.11
N GLU A 675 -23.34 18.75 -16.70
CA GLU A 675 -24.58 19.43 -16.32
C GLU A 675 -25.81 18.56 -16.55
N LYS A 676 -25.89 17.87 -17.69
CA LYS A 676 -26.95 16.91 -18.01
C LYS A 676 -27.03 15.80 -16.96
N LEU A 677 -25.89 15.17 -16.65
CA LEU A 677 -25.83 14.03 -15.71
C LEU A 677 -26.02 14.41 -14.23
N ASN A 678 -25.80 15.66 -13.86
CA ASN A 678 -25.83 16.10 -12.45
C ASN A 678 -26.80 17.26 -12.16
N SER A 679 -27.71 17.55 -13.09
CA SER A 679 -28.81 18.49 -12.88
C SER A 679 -29.87 17.85 -11.97
N LYS A 680 -30.26 18.55 -10.90
CA LYS A 680 -31.36 18.12 -10.03
C LYS A 680 -32.67 18.30 -10.79
N THR A 681 -33.24 17.24 -11.36
CA THR A 681 -34.64 17.27 -11.80
C THR A 681 -35.54 17.28 -10.57
N LYS A 682 -36.06 18.46 -10.19
CA LYS A 682 -37.31 18.57 -9.42
C LYS A 682 -38.44 18.05 -10.33
N LYS A 683 -38.75 16.76 -10.24
CA LYS A 683 -40.05 16.22 -10.65
C LYS A 683 -40.83 15.86 -9.39
N ASP A 684 -41.01 16.83 -8.51
CA ASP A 684 -42.14 16.81 -7.57
C ASP A 684 -43.16 17.78 -8.14
N SER A 685 -44.20 17.20 -8.73
CA SER A 685 -45.44 17.86 -9.10
C SER A 685 -46.15 18.31 -7.82
N SER A 686 -45.75 19.45 -7.27
CA SER A 686 -46.65 20.29 -6.48
C SER A 686 -46.18 21.74 -6.56
N SER A 687 -47.05 22.56 -7.13
CA SER A 687 -47.16 24.01 -6.98
C SER A 687 -46.14 24.67 -6.05
N THR A 688 -45.31 25.57 -6.60
CA THR A 688 -45.48 27.04 -6.49
C THR A 688 -44.27 27.69 -7.15
N SER A 689 -44.53 28.77 -7.89
CA SER A 689 -43.58 29.62 -8.59
C SER A 689 -42.40 30.07 -7.70
N ASN A 690 -41.21 29.53 -7.96
CA ASN A 690 -39.93 30.22 -7.79
C ASN A 690 -38.88 29.59 -8.72
N LYS A 691 -38.55 30.29 -9.80
CA LYS A 691 -37.48 29.94 -10.76
C LYS A 691 -36.11 30.19 -10.11
N GLU A 692 -35.73 29.38 -9.13
CA GLU A 692 -34.32 29.23 -8.79
C GLU A 692 -33.68 28.28 -9.81
N LYS A 693 -32.76 28.81 -10.64
CA LYS A 693 -31.95 28.01 -11.56
C LYS A 693 -31.26 26.90 -10.76
N SER A 694 -31.67 25.66 -10.98
CA SER A 694 -31.08 24.48 -10.34
C SER A 694 -29.61 24.36 -10.70
N LYS A 695 -28.69 24.77 -9.80
CA LYS A 695 -27.25 24.58 -10.00
C LYS A 695 -26.92 23.08 -9.96
N ALA A 696 -26.21 22.59 -10.98
CA ALA A 696 -25.70 21.23 -11.02
C ALA A 696 -24.76 20.95 -9.83
N LYS A 697 -24.69 19.69 -9.39
CA LYS A 697 -23.79 19.31 -8.30
C LYS A 697 -22.33 19.64 -8.68
N PRO A 698 -21.54 20.29 -7.80
CA PRO A 698 -20.16 20.64 -8.11
C PRO A 698 -19.32 19.37 -8.32
N ARG A 699 -18.39 19.43 -9.28
CA ARG A 699 -17.48 18.32 -9.57
C ARG A 699 -16.42 18.19 -8.48
N ILE A 700 -16.19 16.96 -8.03
CA ILE A 700 -15.09 16.64 -7.11
C ILE A 700 -13.81 16.51 -7.93
N LYS A 701 -12.96 17.54 -7.86
CA LYS A 701 -11.68 17.58 -8.58
C LYS A 701 -10.66 16.69 -7.87
N THR A 702 -9.95 15.87 -8.63
CA THR A 702 -8.91 14.96 -8.11
C THR A 702 -7.70 14.99 -9.04
N LYS A 703 -6.49 14.92 -8.45
CA LYS A 703 -5.25 14.90 -9.22
C LYS A 703 -5.12 13.56 -9.96
N LYS A 704 -4.90 13.59 -11.27
CA LYS A 704 -4.87 12.40 -12.14
C LYS A 704 -3.61 12.40 -13.00
N LEU A 705 -3.05 11.23 -13.27
CA LEU A 705 -2.00 11.06 -14.27
C LEU A 705 -2.63 11.18 -15.66
N ILE A 706 -2.18 12.17 -16.43
CA ILE A 706 -2.76 12.57 -17.72
C ILE A 706 -1.64 12.69 -18.77
N ASN A 707 -1.88 12.07 -19.92
CA ASN A 707 -1.12 12.25 -21.15
C ASN A 707 -1.62 13.52 -21.85
N ASN A 708 -0.77 14.53 -21.94
CA ASN A 708 -1.12 15.82 -22.54
C ASN A 708 0.05 16.34 -23.39
N LEU A 709 -0.20 17.34 -24.24
CA LEU A 709 0.76 17.89 -25.20
C LEU A 709 1.32 19.25 -24.75
N ASN A 710 1.20 19.62 -23.48
CA ASN A 710 1.82 20.85 -22.98
C ASN A 710 3.35 20.69 -22.85
N ASN A 711 4.05 21.81 -22.69
CA ASN A 711 5.45 21.80 -22.27
C ASN A 711 5.58 21.20 -20.86
N ARG A 712 6.79 20.75 -20.52
CA ARG A 712 7.16 20.28 -19.19
C ARG A 712 8.22 21.17 -18.59
N THR A 713 8.04 21.48 -17.32
CA THR A 713 9.02 22.25 -16.54
C THR A 713 9.50 21.42 -15.37
N LYS A 714 10.81 21.31 -15.16
CA LYS A 714 11.45 20.52 -14.10
C LYS A 714 10.93 19.08 -14.06
N TYR A 715 10.84 18.46 -15.23
CA TYR A 715 10.38 17.09 -15.39
C TYR A 715 11.52 16.13 -15.06
N VAL A 716 11.30 15.29 -14.04
CA VAL A 716 12.28 14.27 -13.64
C VAL A 716 12.01 12.95 -14.38
N LEU A 717 13.02 12.37 -15.03
CA LEU A 717 12.92 11.11 -15.75
C LEU A 717 14.26 10.37 -15.89
N HIS A 718 14.17 9.06 -16.16
CA HIS A 718 15.31 8.24 -16.54
C HIS A 718 15.86 8.60 -17.92
N TYR A 719 17.19 8.56 -18.11
CA TYR A 719 17.86 8.98 -19.35
C TYR A 719 17.35 8.27 -20.62
N ARG A 720 17.03 6.96 -20.55
CA ARG A 720 16.48 6.20 -21.69
C ARG A 720 15.16 6.75 -22.21
N ASN A 721 14.30 7.23 -21.31
CA ASN A 721 13.05 7.85 -21.69
C ASN A 721 13.28 9.22 -22.32
N LEU A 722 14.26 9.98 -21.80
CA LEU A 722 14.64 11.26 -22.38
C LEU A 722 15.15 11.10 -23.81
N GLN A 723 16.05 10.13 -24.04
CA GLN A 723 16.55 9.78 -25.37
C GLN A 723 15.39 9.49 -26.34
N LEU A 724 14.46 8.61 -25.95
CA LEU A 724 13.29 8.28 -26.76
C LEU A 724 12.39 9.50 -27.02
N TYR A 725 12.16 10.36 -26.02
CA TYR A 725 11.30 11.54 -26.20
C TYR A 725 11.90 12.54 -27.18
N VAL A 726 13.22 12.73 -27.15
CA VAL A 726 13.94 13.60 -28.08
C VAL A 726 13.96 13.00 -29.48
N GLU A 727 14.19 11.68 -29.59
CA GLU A 727 14.10 10.95 -30.85
C GLU A 727 12.72 11.10 -31.50
N LEU A 728 11.65 11.09 -30.70
CA LEU A 728 10.27 11.31 -31.14
C LEU A 728 9.89 12.79 -31.29
N GLY A 729 10.86 13.72 -31.20
CA GLY A 729 10.69 15.12 -31.58
C GLY A 729 10.41 16.11 -30.45
N MET A 730 10.39 15.70 -29.18
CA MET A 730 10.41 16.66 -28.06
C MET A 730 11.76 17.35 -27.98
N LYS A 731 11.81 18.60 -27.50
CA LYS A 731 13.07 19.36 -27.39
C LYS A 731 13.42 19.63 -25.94
N VAL A 732 14.67 19.35 -25.56
CA VAL A 732 15.20 19.77 -24.25
C VAL A 732 15.56 21.25 -24.34
N THR A 733 14.90 22.09 -23.55
CA THR A 733 15.21 23.52 -23.50
C THR A 733 16.20 23.85 -22.39
N LYS A 734 16.19 23.08 -21.30
CA LYS A 734 17.11 23.24 -20.17
C LYS A 734 17.30 21.94 -19.41
N ILE A 735 18.54 21.64 -19.03
CA ILE A 735 18.85 20.64 -18.00
C ILE A 735 19.12 21.39 -16.70
N HIS A 736 18.41 21.05 -15.64
CA HIS A 736 18.59 21.69 -14.33
C HIS A 736 19.60 20.94 -13.49
N ARG A 737 19.41 19.62 -13.34
CA ARG A 737 20.21 18.77 -12.45
C ARG A 737 20.24 17.34 -12.97
N ILE A 738 21.32 16.63 -12.66
CA ILE A 738 21.53 15.23 -13.04
C ILE A 738 21.99 14.45 -11.82
N ILE A 739 21.39 13.28 -11.61
CA ILE A 739 21.82 12.28 -10.63
C ILE A 739 22.49 11.14 -11.40
N GLY A 740 23.78 10.93 -11.19
CA GLY A 740 24.53 9.78 -11.69
C GLY A 740 24.45 8.60 -10.72
N PHE A 741 24.44 7.37 -11.26
CA PHE A 741 24.46 6.14 -10.47
C PHE A 741 25.09 4.97 -11.24
N GLN A 742 25.52 3.94 -10.50
CA GLN A 742 25.90 2.66 -11.09
C GLN A 742 24.69 1.76 -11.29
N GLN A 743 24.66 1.03 -12.40
CA GLN A 743 23.58 0.12 -12.76
C GLN A 743 24.09 -1.23 -13.28
N ARG A 744 23.30 -2.29 -13.04
CA ARG A 744 23.51 -3.63 -13.62
C ARG A 744 22.19 -4.41 -13.60
N PRO A 745 22.03 -5.50 -14.37
CA PRO A 745 20.80 -6.29 -14.39
C PRO A 745 20.68 -7.23 -13.17
N TRP A 746 20.67 -6.66 -11.95
CA TRP A 746 20.78 -7.43 -10.71
C TRP A 746 19.51 -8.20 -10.31
N LEU A 747 18.33 -7.84 -10.85
CA LEU A 747 17.09 -8.60 -10.67
C LEU A 747 16.87 -9.68 -11.75
N LYS A 748 17.68 -9.71 -12.80
CA LYS A 748 17.46 -10.56 -13.98
C LYS A 748 17.34 -12.05 -13.60
N SER A 749 18.26 -12.57 -12.81
CA SER A 749 18.24 -13.97 -12.37
C SER A 749 16.98 -14.32 -11.56
N TYR A 750 16.50 -13.41 -10.71
CA TYR A 750 15.26 -13.58 -9.95
C TYR A 750 14.03 -13.60 -10.87
N ILE A 751 13.97 -12.72 -11.86
CA ILE A 751 12.85 -12.65 -12.81
C ILE A 751 12.84 -13.87 -13.73
N GLU A 752 14.00 -14.28 -14.25
CA GLU A 752 14.16 -15.46 -15.09
C GLU A 752 13.77 -16.73 -14.34
N PHE A 753 14.24 -16.90 -13.10
CA PHE A 753 13.84 -18.02 -12.24
C PHE A 753 12.32 -18.09 -12.08
N ASN A 754 11.67 -16.98 -11.71
CA ASN A 754 10.21 -16.98 -11.52
C ASN A 754 9.45 -17.17 -12.84
N ALA A 755 9.98 -16.67 -13.97
CA ALA A 755 9.39 -16.89 -15.29
C ALA A 755 9.46 -18.38 -15.69
N GLU A 756 10.57 -19.04 -15.40
CA GLU A 756 10.75 -20.47 -15.61
C GLU A 756 9.83 -21.30 -14.71
N MET A 757 9.78 -20.99 -13.40
CA MET A 757 8.85 -21.63 -12.48
C MET A 757 7.39 -21.45 -12.92
N ARG A 758 7.02 -20.26 -13.42
CA ARG A 758 5.69 -19.98 -13.98
C ARG A 758 5.41 -20.72 -15.30
N LYS A 759 6.44 -21.09 -16.06
CA LYS A 759 6.32 -21.92 -17.26
C LYS A 759 6.11 -23.39 -16.89
N ASN A 760 6.79 -23.85 -15.84
CA ASN A 760 6.76 -25.22 -15.33
C ASN A 760 5.62 -25.51 -14.32
N ALA A 761 4.94 -24.45 -13.85
CA ALA A 761 3.80 -24.54 -12.94
C ALA A 761 2.71 -25.48 -13.48
N LYS A 762 2.22 -26.36 -12.61
CA LYS A 762 1.23 -27.40 -12.98
C LYS A 762 -0.20 -26.93 -12.84
N ASN A 763 -0.44 -25.95 -11.96
CA ASN A 763 -1.75 -25.41 -11.65
C ASN A 763 -1.76 -23.88 -11.75
N ASP A 764 -2.96 -23.30 -11.81
CA ASP A 764 -3.12 -21.85 -11.96
C ASP A 764 -2.68 -21.07 -10.71
N PHE A 765 -2.79 -21.67 -9.52
CA PHE A 765 -2.31 -21.05 -8.28
C PHE A 765 -0.79 -20.79 -8.32
N GLU A 766 0.03 -21.79 -8.62
CA GLU A 766 1.48 -21.65 -8.72
C GLU A 766 1.86 -20.59 -9.77
N LYS A 767 1.19 -20.64 -10.93
CA LYS A 767 1.40 -19.70 -12.03
C LYS A 767 1.09 -18.25 -11.63
N ASP A 768 0.05 -18.03 -10.84
CA ASP A 768 -0.31 -16.72 -10.30
C ASP A 768 0.59 -16.30 -9.14
N PHE A 769 1.05 -17.24 -8.31
CA PHE A 769 2.02 -17.00 -7.25
C PHE A 769 3.36 -16.50 -7.82
N PHE A 770 3.98 -17.21 -8.77
CA PHE A 770 5.24 -16.76 -9.38
C PHE A 770 5.08 -15.44 -10.15
N LYS A 771 3.90 -15.18 -10.72
CA LYS A 771 3.56 -13.88 -11.29
C LYS A 771 3.54 -12.78 -10.21
N LEU A 772 2.94 -13.05 -9.06
CA LEU A 772 2.88 -12.13 -7.93
C LEU A 772 4.28 -11.86 -7.35
N MET A 773 5.15 -12.87 -7.30
CA MET A 773 6.53 -12.74 -6.83
C MET A 773 7.32 -11.71 -7.66
N CYS A 774 7.21 -11.76 -8.99
CA CYS A 774 7.74 -10.71 -9.86
C CYS A 774 7.12 -9.34 -9.56
N ASN A 775 5.78 -9.23 -9.67
CA ASN A 775 5.08 -7.94 -9.57
C ASN A 775 5.20 -7.27 -8.19
N SER A 776 5.50 -8.01 -7.14
CA SER A 776 5.57 -7.45 -5.79
C SER A 776 6.86 -6.67 -5.51
N VAL A 777 7.96 -7.01 -6.20
CA VAL A 777 9.28 -6.42 -5.95
C VAL A 777 9.28 -4.91 -6.25
N PHE A 778 8.80 -4.51 -7.44
CA PHE A 778 8.74 -3.09 -7.80
C PHE A 778 7.82 -2.30 -6.86
N GLY A 779 6.71 -2.92 -6.44
CA GLY A 779 5.77 -2.30 -5.51
C GLY A 779 6.39 -2.02 -4.14
N LYS A 780 7.33 -2.85 -3.70
CA LYS A 780 8.08 -2.65 -2.45
C LYS A 780 9.12 -1.53 -2.54
N CYS A 781 9.73 -1.32 -3.70
CA CYS A 781 10.62 -0.17 -3.92
C CYS A 781 9.88 1.17 -3.82
N LEU A 782 8.60 1.20 -4.22
CA LEU A 782 7.75 2.40 -4.28
C LEU A 782 6.77 2.53 -3.10
N GLU A 783 7.01 1.80 -2.01
CA GLU A 783 6.14 1.82 -0.84
C GLU A 783 6.08 3.24 -0.25
N ASN A 784 4.90 3.88 -0.32
CA ASN A 784 4.74 5.24 0.20
C ASN A 784 4.64 5.24 1.73
N LEU A 785 5.78 5.51 2.36
CA LEU A 785 5.90 5.57 3.81
C LEU A 785 5.07 6.69 4.44
N ARG A 786 4.81 7.79 3.71
CA ARG A 786 4.05 8.96 4.20
C ARG A 786 2.56 8.64 4.43
N GLN A 787 2.03 7.64 3.71
CA GLN A 787 0.63 7.21 3.84
C GLN A 787 0.42 6.16 4.94
N ARG A 788 1.48 5.70 5.61
CA ARG A 788 1.33 4.75 6.71
C ARG A 788 0.52 5.37 7.83
N CYS A 789 -0.47 4.64 8.32
CA CYS A 789 -1.30 5.05 9.44
C CYS A 789 -0.68 4.61 10.76
N CYS A 790 -0.59 5.49 11.75
CA CYS A 790 -0.20 5.10 13.11
C CYS A 790 -1.47 4.93 13.93
N ILE A 791 -1.94 3.68 14.03
CA ILE A 791 -3.10 3.32 14.84
C ILE A 791 -2.63 2.43 15.98
N SER A 792 -3.09 2.74 17.19
CA SER A 792 -2.87 1.94 18.38
C SER A 792 -4.20 1.45 18.91
N LEU A 793 -4.29 0.14 19.17
CA LEU A 793 -5.39 -0.45 19.91
C LEU A 793 -5.12 -0.34 21.39
N VAL A 794 -6.07 0.24 22.13
CA VAL A 794 -5.91 0.57 23.54
C VAL A 794 -7.08 0.01 24.33
N ASN A 795 -6.77 -0.74 25.38
CA ASN A 795 -7.71 -1.36 26.31
C ASN A 795 -7.52 -0.91 27.78
N ASP A 796 -6.73 0.14 27.99
CA ASP A 796 -6.42 0.67 29.32
C ASP A 796 -6.53 2.20 29.31
N GLU A 797 -7.17 2.73 30.35
CA GLU A 797 -7.47 4.16 30.48
C GLU A 797 -6.19 5.02 30.56
N LYS A 798 -5.16 4.55 31.29
CA LYS A 798 -3.90 5.29 31.43
C LYS A 798 -3.17 5.36 30.08
N LYS A 799 -3.14 4.25 29.33
CA LYS A 799 -2.60 4.22 27.97
C LYS A 799 -3.39 5.13 27.03
N LEU A 800 -4.71 5.19 27.15
CA LEU A 800 -5.57 6.04 26.33
C LEU A 800 -5.26 7.51 26.58
N LYS A 801 -5.30 7.95 27.85
CA LYS A 801 -4.92 9.31 28.27
C LYS A 801 -3.54 9.70 27.73
N LYS A 802 -2.55 8.80 27.85
CA LYS A 802 -1.19 9.01 27.34
C LYS A 802 -1.11 9.15 25.81
N LYS A 803 -1.99 8.50 25.05
CA LYS A 803 -1.99 8.55 23.57
C LYS A 803 -2.74 9.77 23.04
N VAL A 804 -3.84 10.15 23.69
CA VAL A 804 -4.65 11.33 23.38
C VAL A 804 -3.92 12.62 23.78
N SER A 805 -3.15 12.61 24.88
CA SER A 805 -2.36 13.76 25.31
C SER A 805 -1.16 14.07 24.41
N LYS A 806 -0.88 13.25 23.39
CA LYS A 806 0.22 13.52 22.45
C LYS A 806 -0.19 14.61 21.47
N PRO A 807 0.69 15.57 21.15
CA PRO A 807 0.44 16.56 20.11
C PRO A 807 0.14 15.97 18.72
N SER A 808 0.54 14.71 18.48
CA SER A 808 0.26 14.01 17.22
C SER A 808 -1.10 13.33 17.16
N PHE A 809 -1.96 13.45 18.16
CA PHE A 809 -3.30 12.87 18.15
C PHE A 809 -4.16 13.45 17.01
N VAL A 810 -4.83 12.57 16.26
CA VAL A 810 -5.74 12.97 15.17
C VAL A 810 -7.19 12.74 15.57
N ARG A 811 -7.51 11.51 15.96
CA ARG A 811 -8.85 11.09 16.38
C ARG A 811 -8.79 9.77 17.14
N CYS A 812 -9.85 9.46 17.89
CA CYS A 812 -10.12 8.15 18.43
C CYS A 812 -11.45 7.61 17.88
N GLN A 813 -11.60 6.29 17.87
CA GLN A 813 -12.85 5.59 17.60
C GLN A 813 -13.04 4.56 18.70
N ILE A 814 -14.19 4.61 19.36
CA ILE A 814 -14.57 3.66 20.40
C ILE A 814 -15.24 2.49 19.68
N PHE A 815 -14.69 1.28 19.84
CA PHE A 815 -15.27 0.08 19.24
C PHE A 815 -16.26 -0.58 20.20
N ASN A 816 -15.85 -0.72 21.47
CA ASN A 816 -16.69 -1.19 22.57
C ASN A 816 -16.15 -0.61 23.90
N GLU A 817 -16.71 -1.05 25.03
CA GLU A 817 -16.33 -0.57 26.38
C GLU A 817 -14.85 -0.83 26.73
N ASP A 818 -14.26 -1.91 26.19
CA ASP A 818 -12.90 -2.34 26.52
C ASP A 818 -11.86 -2.06 25.42
N LEU A 819 -12.26 -1.55 24.24
CA LEU A 819 -11.36 -1.33 23.11
C LEU A 819 -11.60 0.00 22.39
N VAL A 820 -10.53 0.80 22.36
CA VAL A 820 -10.49 2.08 21.65
C VAL A 820 -9.34 2.09 20.65
N GLY A 821 -9.66 2.41 19.40
CA GLY A 821 -8.69 2.70 18.35
C GLY A 821 -8.25 4.16 18.44
N VAL A 822 -6.94 4.41 18.58
CA VAL A 822 -6.38 5.77 18.62
C VAL A 822 -5.51 5.99 17.39
N GLN A 823 -5.85 7.00 16.59
CA GLN A 823 -5.06 7.42 15.45
C GLN A 823 -4.15 8.60 15.83
N ASN A 824 -2.85 8.41 15.64
CA ASN A 824 -1.85 9.46 15.73
C ASN A 824 -1.20 9.71 14.36
N GLN A 825 -0.64 10.89 14.15
CA GLN A 825 0.32 11.14 13.08
C GLN A 825 1.66 10.52 13.45
N TYR A 826 2.36 9.98 12.46
CA TYR A 826 3.75 9.57 12.63
C TYR A 826 4.61 10.83 12.81
N ILE A 827 5.22 10.98 13.98
CA ILE A 827 6.02 12.18 14.30
C ILE A 827 7.31 12.19 13.49
N ASN A 828 8.07 11.09 13.52
CA ASN A 828 9.30 10.92 12.73
C ASN A 828 9.06 9.82 11.70
N LEU A 829 9.24 10.15 10.42
CA LEU A 829 9.15 9.21 9.32
C LEU A 829 10.53 8.99 8.70
N LEU A 830 11.09 7.80 8.86
CA LEU A 830 12.34 7.41 8.20
C LEU A 830 12.04 6.96 6.77
N LEU A 831 12.63 7.63 5.78
CA LEU A 831 12.50 7.28 4.37
C LEU A 831 13.64 6.36 3.91
N ASP A 832 13.43 5.04 4.06
CA ASP A 832 14.44 3.98 3.89
C ASP A 832 14.13 3.03 2.71
N LYS A 833 13.46 3.53 1.67
CA LYS A 833 13.05 2.73 0.51
C LYS A 833 13.87 3.13 -0.72
N PRO A 834 14.34 2.18 -1.54
CA PRO A 834 15.12 2.46 -2.75
C PRO A 834 14.21 2.93 -3.89
N ILE A 835 13.58 4.10 -3.72
CA ILE A 835 12.57 4.64 -4.65
C ILE A 835 13.12 4.88 -6.06
N TYR A 836 14.43 5.09 -6.19
CA TYR A 836 15.12 5.30 -7.46
C TYR A 836 15.09 4.04 -8.35
N VAL A 837 15.18 2.85 -7.76
CA VAL A 837 14.96 1.58 -8.46
C VAL A 837 13.53 1.52 -9.00
N GLY A 838 12.56 1.86 -8.14
CA GLY A 838 11.15 1.84 -8.51
C GLY A 838 10.80 2.82 -9.63
N GLN A 839 11.36 4.04 -9.58
CA GLN A 839 11.18 5.04 -10.63
C GLN A 839 11.84 4.61 -11.94
N ALA A 840 13.04 4.03 -11.91
CA ALA A 840 13.69 3.48 -13.10
C ALA A 840 12.85 2.37 -13.76
N ILE A 841 12.34 1.40 -12.98
CA ILE A 841 11.44 0.34 -13.49
C ILE A 841 10.19 0.94 -14.16
N LEU A 842 9.57 1.93 -13.52
CA LEU A 842 8.38 2.60 -14.06
C LEU A 842 8.67 3.36 -15.36
N ASP A 843 9.85 3.97 -15.50
CA ASP A 843 10.19 4.72 -16.71
C ASP A 843 10.62 3.78 -17.84
N ILE A 844 11.45 2.77 -17.57
CA ILE A 844 11.86 1.73 -18.52
C ILE A 844 10.64 0.96 -19.06
N SER A 845 9.65 0.65 -18.21
CA SER A 845 8.40 0.02 -18.69
C SER A 845 7.60 0.93 -19.64
N LYS A 846 7.52 2.24 -19.38
CA LYS A 846 6.91 3.18 -20.34
C LYS A 846 7.69 3.26 -21.65
N TRP A 847 9.03 3.18 -21.58
CA TRP A 847 9.88 3.15 -22.76
C TRP A 847 9.48 2.01 -23.70
N LEU A 848 9.27 0.78 -23.18
CA LEU A 848 8.85 -0.35 -24.01
C LEU A 848 7.50 -0.10 -24.70
N MET A 849 6.52 0.42 -23.96
CA MET A 849 5.19 0.70 -24.51
C MET A 849 5.21 1.79 -25.59
N TYR A 850 5.98 2.87 -25.37
CA TYR A 850 6.15 3.93 -26.36
C TYR A 850 6.96 3.46 -27.56
N HIS A 851 8.03 2.71 -27.35
CA HIS A 851 8.84 2.12 -28.41
C HIS A 851 7.97 1.20 -29.30
N PHE A 852 7.20 0.30 -28.69
CA PHE A 852 6.30 -0.58 -29.44
C PHE A 852 5.28 0.20 -30.28
N HIS A 853 4.66 1.22 -29.70
CA HIS A 853 3.70 2.05 -30.43
C HIS A 853 4.36 2.87 -31.55
N TYR A 854 5.36 3.69 -31.24
CA TYR A 854 5.89 4.70 -32.16
C TYR A 854 6.97 4.19 -33.11
N ARG A 855 7.71 3.12 -32.76
CA ARG A 855 8.82 2.60 -33.58
C ARG A 855 8.45 1.36 -34.38
N LEU A 856 7.43 0.61 -33.94
CA LEU A 856 7.05 -0.65 -34.58
C LEU A 856 5.67 -0.56 -35.22
N MET A 857 4.63 -0.22 -34.44
CA MET A 857 3.25 -0.22 -34.94
C MET A 857 2.94 1.00 -35.81
N LYS A 858 3.29 2.21 -35.37
CA LYS A 858 2.97 3.45 -36.10
C LYS A 858 3.65 3.50 -37.48
N PRO A 859 4.94 3.13 -37.66
CA PRO A 859 5.56 3.13 -38.99
C PRO A 859 5.01 2.06 -39.94
N LYS A 860 4.49 0.94 -39.42
CA LYS A 860 3.91 -0.14 -40.24
C LYS A 860 2.58 0.24 -40.89
N TYR A 861 1.74 1.01 -40.19
CA TYR A 861 0.39 1.35 -40.64
C TYR A 861 0.18 2.85 -40.91
N ASP A 862 1.13 3.70 -40.51
CA ASP A 862 1.09 5.16 -40.67
C ASP A 862 -0.23 5.81 -40.19
N GLU A 863 -1.02 6.42 -41.07
CA GLU A 863 -2.30 7.03 -40.73
C GLU A 863 -3.41 5.99 -40.46
N ASN A 864 -3.23 4.75 -40.94
CA ASN A 864 -4.20 3.65 -40.82
C ASN A 864 -4.21 2.95 -39.45
N ILE A 865 -3.61 3.54 -38.43
CA ILE A 865 -3.65 3.03 -37.06
C ILE A 865 -4.06 4.11 -36.06
N SER A 866 -5.05 3.76 -35.25
CA SER A 866 -5.54 4.58 -34.15
C SER A 866 -5.55 3.76 -32.87
N LEU A 867 -4.97 4.30 -31.80
CA LEU A 867 -5.10 3.68 -30.47
C LEU A 867 -6.53 3.97 -29.97
N LEU A 868 -7.24 2.96 -29.49
CA LEU A 868 -8.57 3.07 -28.88
C LEU A 868 -8.47 3.27 -27.37
N PHE A 869 -7.60 2.50 -26.72
CA PHE A 869 -7.26 2.67 -25.32
C PHE A 869 -5.90 2.07 -24.96
N THR A 870 -5.38 2.49 -23.81
CA THR A 870 -4.30 1.82 -23.12
C THR A 870 -4.64 1.65 -21.64
N ASP A 871 -4.26 0.50 -21.06
CA ASP A 871 -4.31 0.28 -19.61
C ASP A 871 -3.05 -0.42 -19.12
N THR A 872 -2.04 0.36 -18.75
CA THR A 872 -0.75 -0.02 -18.19
C THR A 872 0.15 -0.80 -19.16
N ASP A 873 -0.17 -2.06 -19.40
CA ASP A 873 0.53 -3.02 -20.26
C ASP A 873 -0.26 -3.41 -21.52
N SER A 874 -1.51 -2.94 -21.60
CA SER A 874 -2.43 -3.19 -22.71
C SER A 874 -2.44 -2.05 -23.75
N LEU A 875 -2.52 -2.40 -25.05
CA LEU A 875 -2.75 -1.51 -26.18
C LEU A 875 -3.86 -2.09 -27.07
N CYS A 876 -4.94 -1.36 -27.27
CA CYS A 876 -6.00 -1.75 -28.19
C CYS A 876 -6.07 -0.78 -29.36
N TYR A 877 -5.96 -1.32 -30.57
CA TYR A 877 -5.88 -0.57 -31.82
C TYR A 877 -7.10 -0.78 -32.69
N GLU A 878 -7.44 0.26 -33.44
CA GLU A 878 -8.19 0.21 -34.69
C GLU A 878 -7.17 0.32 -35.82
N ILE A 879 -7.16 -0.65 -36.75
CA ILE A 879 -6.19 -0.74 -37.85
C ILE A 879 -6.96 -0.92 -39.16
N VAL A 880 -6.63 -0.12 -40.17
CA VAL A 880 -7.14 -0.29 -41.54
C VAL A 880 -6.08 -1.01 -42.37
N THR A 881 -6.36 -2.25 -42.75
CA THR A 881 -5.47 -3.14 -43.54
C THR A 881 -6.31 -4.28 -44.14
N GLU A 882 -5.80 -4.94 -45.18
CA GLU A 882 -6.46 -6.11 -45.77
C GLU A 882 -6.45 -7.34 -44.86
N ASP A 883 -5.39 -7.52 -44.06
CA ASP A 883 -5.25 -8.68 -43.19
C ASP A 883 -4.23 -8.48 -42.06
N VAL A 884 -4.71 -8.06 -40.90
CA VAL A 884 -3.85 -7.84 -39.73
C VAL A 884 -3.11 -9.12 -39.29
N TYR A 885 -3.68 -10.30 -39.54
CA TYR A 885 -3.08 -11.57 -39.15
C TYR A 885 -1.89 -11.93 -40.05
N LYS A 886 -1.96 -11.65 -41.35
CA LYS A 886 -0.79 -11.76 -42.24
C LYS A 886 0.28 -10.74 -41.89
N ASP A 887 -0.11 -9.51 -41.54
CA ASP A 887 0.83 -8.51 -41.07
C ASP A 887 1.57 -8.98 -39.81
N MET A 888 0.87 -9.63 -38.87
CA MET A 888 1.48 -10.23 -37.68
C MET A 888 2.48 -11.34 -38.00
N GLU A 889 2.24 -12.13 -39.05
CA GLU A 889 3.19 -13.17 -39.50
C GLU A 889 4.55 -12.57 -39.87
N SER A 890 4.55 -11.45 -40.60
CA SER A 890 5.78 -10.72 -40.96
C SER A 890 6.53 -10.14 -39.75
N MET A 891 5.82 -9.97 -38.62
CA MET A 891 6.32 -9.38 -37.38
C MET A 891 6.31 -10.38 -36.22
N GLN A 892 6.34 -11.69 -36.50
CA GLN A 892 6.14 -12.75 -35.49
C GLN A 892 7.12 -12.65 -34.30
N HIS A 893 8.33 -12.16 -34.52
CA HIS A 893 9.33 -11.93 -33.47
C HIS A 893 8.88 -10.94 -32.39
N LEU A 894 7.87 -10.10 -32.63
CA LEU A 894 7.30 -9.15 -31.67
C LEU A 894 6.19 -9.75 -30.80
N PHE A 895 5.52 -10.78 -31.33
CA PHE A 895 4.27 -11.29 -30.77
C PHE A 895 4.47 -12.63 -30.05
N ASP A 896 3.70 -12.83 -28.98
CA ASP A 896 3.48 -14.13 -28.37
C ASP A 896 2.12 -14.66 -28.84
N THR A 897 2.15 -15.56 -29.83
CA THR A 897 0.96 -16.23 -30.38
C THR A 897 0.77 -17.64 -29.82
N SER A 898 1.42 -17.98 -28.70
CA SER A 898 1.33 -19.31 -28.08
C SER A 898 -0.04 -19.62 -27.46
N ASN A 899 -0.91 -18.61 -27.37
CA ASN A 899 -2.29 -18.74 -26.92
C ASN A 899 -3.30 -18.92 -28.06
N TYR A 900 -2.85 -18.96 -29.32
CA TYR A 900 -3.69 -19.28 -30.47
C TYR A 900 -4.00 -20.78 -30.49
N ASP A 901 -5.05 -21.16 -31.21
CA ASP A 901 -5.35 -22.58 -31.47
C ASP A 901 -4.19 -23.23 -32.24
N PRO A 902 -3.65 -24.39 -31.81
CA PRO A 902 -2.55 -25.08 -32.48
C PRO A 902 -2.78 -25.41 -33.96
N THR A 903 -4.04 -25.45 -34.41
CA THR A 903 -4.41 -25.69 -35.81
C THR A 903 -4.30 -24.45 -36.69
N LYS A 904 -4.14 -23.25 -36.10
CA LYS A 904 -4.06 -21.98 -36.84
C LYS A 904 -2.62 -21.69 -37.29
N PRO A 905 -2.40 -21.15 -38.50
CA PRO A 905 -1.06 -20.89 -39.04
C PRO A 905 -0.17 -19.99 -38.17
N LEU A 906 -0.75 -19.03 -37.46
CA LEU A 906 -0.01 -18.08 -36.62
C LEU A 906 0.45 -18.66 -35.27
N PHE A 907 0.01 -19.86 -34.89
CA PHE A 907 0.38 -20.46 -33.62
C PHE A 907 1.89 -20.72 -33.56
N SER A 908 2.55 -20.19 -32.53
CA SER A 908 3.96 -20.46 -32.27
C SER A 908 4.26 -20.46 -30.78
N ASN A 909 5.00 -21.46 -30.32
CA ASN A 909 5.49 -21.53 -28.94
C ASN A 909 6.83 -20.80 -28.74
N GLN A 910 7.42 -20.21 -29.79
CA GLN A 910 8.74 -19.57 -29.73
C GLN A 910 8.81 -18.45 -28.69
N ASN A 911 7.77 -17.61 -28.63
CA ASN A 911 7.71 -16.44 -27.75
C ASN A 911 6.85 -16.63 -26.48
N LYS A 912 6.47 -17.88 -26.16
CA LYS A 912 5.53 -18.20 -25.08
C LYS A 912 5.96 -17.62 -23.73
N LYS A 913 5.17 -16.66 -23.22
CA LYS A 913 5.37 -15.97 -21.93
C LYS A 913 6.72 -15.25 -21.80
N ILE A 914 7.45 -14.98 -22.89
CA ILE A 914 8.71 -14.23 -22.84
C ILE A 914 8.41 -12.78 -22.44
N PRO A 915 9.05 -12.23 -21.37
CA PRO A 915 8.83 -10.86 -20.95
C PRO A 915 9.10 -9.85 -22.07
N GLY A 916 8.21 -8.86 -22.21
CA GLY A 916 8.33 -7.76 -23.18
C GLY A 916 7.78 -8.05 -24.58
N LYS A 917 7.37 -9.29 -24.87
CA LYS A 917 6.60 -9.62 -26.09
C LYS A 917 5.12 -9.29 -25.91
N PHE A 918 4.41 -9.04 -27.01
CA PHE A 918 2.99 -8.68 -26.97
C PHE A 918 2.13 -9.87 -27.36
N LYS A 919 1.26 -10.33 -26.46
CA LYS A 919 0.27 -11.36 -26.78
C LYS A 919 -1.03 -10.71 -27.25
N ASP A 920 -1.75 -11.40 -28.11
CA ASP A 920 -3.14 -11.04 -28.43
C ASP A 920 -4.05 -11.56 -27.34
N GLU A 921 -4.76 -10.66 -26.68
CA GLU A 921 -5.58 -10.96 -25.50
C GLU A 921 -6.82 -11.82 -25.83
N LEU A 922 -7.27 -11.87 -27.09
CA LEU A 922 -8.39 -12.72 -27.52
C LEU A 922 -7.96 -13.96 -28.33
N SER A 923 -6.68 -14.34 -28.29
CA SER A 923 -6.20 -15.61 -28.87
C SER A 923 -6.53 -15.78 -30.36
N GLY A 924 -6.46 -14.70 -31.14
CA GLY A 924 -6.76 -14.71 -32.57
C GLY A 924 -8.24 -14.63 -32.92
N VAL A 925 -9.14 -14.55 -31.94
CA VAL A 925 -10.58 -14.36 -32.19
C VAL A 925 -10.86 -12.90 -32.58
N PRO A 926 -11.44 -12.63 -33.75
CA PRO A 926 -11.71 -11.27 -34.19
C PRO A 926 -12.69 -10.51 -33.29
N ILE A 927 -12.35 -9.26 -33.00
CA ILE A 927 -13.21 -8.32 -32.25
C ILE A 927 -14.18 -7.65 -33.22
N LYS A 928 -15.47 -7.65 -32.88
CA LYS A 928 -16.54 -7.05 -33.68
C LYS A 928 -16.77 -5.58 -33.32
N GLU A 929 -16.96 -5.27 -32.03
CA GLU A 929 -17.28 -3.92 -31.56
C GLU A 929 -16.52 -3.59 -30.26
N PHE A 930 -16.05 -2.35 -30.15
CA PHE A 930 -15.42 -1.79 -28.97
C PHE A 930 -16.15 -0.54 -28.46
N LEU A 931 -16.33 -0.47 -27.13
CA LEU A 931 -16.86 0.68 -26.42
C LEU A 931 -16.03 1.01 -25.18
N GLY A 932 -15.50 2.23 -25.08
CA GLY A 932 -14.74 2.74 -23.93
C GLY A 932 -15.40 3.99 -23.36
N LEU A 933 -15.96 3.92 -22.15
CA LEU A 933 -16.61 5.08 -21.53
C LEU A 933 -15.61 6.03 -20.87
N ARG A 934 -14.65 5.45 -20.13
CA ARG A 934 -13.60 6.15 -19.39
C ARG A 934 -12.48 5.15 -19.02
N PRO A 935 -11.32 5.60 -18.53
CA PRO A 935 -10.22 4.69 -18.17
C PRO A 935 -10.68 3.59 -17.21
N LYS A 936 -10.34 2.34 -17.52
CA LYS A 936 -10.76 1.12 -16.77
C LYS A 936 -12.27 0.88 -16.78
N MET A 937 -12.97 1.34 -17.83
CA MET A 937 -14.39 1.10 -18.06
C MET A 937 -14.69 0.97 -19.56
N TYR A 938 -14.70 -0.26 -20.06
CA TYR A 938 -14.87 -0.58 -21.48
C TYR A 938 -15.50 -1.96 -21.69
N SER A 939 -15.98 -2.21 -22.90
CA SER A 939 -16.52 -3.50 -23.32
C SER A 939 -16.15 -3.81 -24.78
N LEU A 940 -16.02 -5.11 -25.07
CA LEU A 940 -15.72 -5.67 -26.40
C LEU A 940 -16.71 -6.79 -26.71
N THR A 941 -17.16 -6.90 -27.95
CA THR A 941 -17.89 -8.08 -28.47
C THR A 941 -17.04 -8.84 -29.48
N TYR A 942 -17.19 -10.16 -29.51
CA TYR A 942 -16.48 -11.06 -30.41
C TYR A 942 -17.26 -12.36 -30.56
N ASN A 943 -17.11 -13.02 -31.71
CA ASN A 943 -17.83 -14.26 -32.02
C ASN A 943 -16.93 -15.47 -31.80
N VAL A 944 -17.44 -16.49 -31.11
CA VAL A 944 -16.74 -17.77 -30.91
C VAL A 944 -17.57 -18.89 -31.52
N SER A 945 -16.93 -19.77 -32.27
CA SER A 945 -17.54 -21.01 -32.77
C SER A 945 -17.76 -21.99 -31.61
N GLU A 946 -19.00 -22.38 -31.36
CA GLU A 946 -19.37 -23.38 -30.35
C GLU A 946 -19.96 -24.60 -31.09
N GLN A 947 -19.46 -25.81 -30.77
CA GLN A 947 -20.04 -27.05 -31.27
C GLN A 947 -21.35 -27.32 -30.52
N THR A 948 -22.45 -27.41 -31.25
CA THR A 948 -23.76 -27.81 -30.73
C THR A 948 -24.21 -29.10 -31.41
N GLU A 949 -25.20 -29.80 -30.83
CA GLU A 949 -25.77 -31.03 -31.41
C GLU A 949 -26.27 -30.83 -32.86
N ASP A 950 -26.64 -29.60 -33.24
CA ASP A 950 -27.08 -29.20 -34.58
C ASP A 950 -25.95 -28.68 -35.52
N GLY A 951 -24.67 -28.81 -35.12
CA GLY A 951 -23.52 -28.29 -35.86
C GLY A 951 -22.81 -27.09 -35.22
N VAL A 952 -21.96 -26.38 -35.99
CA VAL A 952 -21.18 -25.23 -35.50
C VAL A 952 -22.03 -23.96 -35.55
N LYS A 953 -22.37 -23.40 -34.38
CA LYS A 953 -23.04 -22.08 -34.28
C LYS A 953 -22.05 -21.02 -33.80
N LEU A 954 -22.13 -19.83 -34.36
CA LEU A 954 -21.41 -18.65 -33.87
C LEU A 954 -22.17 -18.06 -32.68
N LYS A 955 -21.49 -17.94 -31.55
CA LYS A 955 -22.03 -17.33 -30.33
C LYS A 955 -21.27 -16.07 -30.01
N GLU A 956 -22.00 -14.97 -29.89
CA GLU A 956 -21.45 -13.69 -29.46
C GLU A 956 -21.08 -13.75 -27.98
N LYS A 957 -19.85 -13.36 -27.65
CA LYS A 957 -19.33 -13.23 -26.29
C LYS A 957 -18.92 -11.78 -26.04
N GLU A 958 -18.96 -11.40 -24.76
CA GLU A 958 -18.66 -10.04 -24.33
C GLU A 958 -17.55 -10.01 -23.26
N LYS A 959 -16.50 -9.23 -23.49
CA LYS A 959 -15.55 -8.82 -22.44
C LYS A 959 -16.01 -7.50 -21.84
N LYS A 960 -16.13 -7.43 -20.51
CA LYS A 960 -16.65 -6.26 -19.79
C LYS A 960 -15.72 -5.86 -18.64
N VAL A 961 -15.33 -4.59 -18.61
CA VAL A 961 -14.49 -4.01 -17.56
C VAL A 961 -15.21 -2.78 -16.99
N ALA A 962 -15.36 -2.72 -15.67
CA ALA A 962 -15.92 -1.57 -14.96
C ALA A 962 -15.31 -1.45 -13.56
N LYS A 963 -14.26 -0.63 -13.43
CA LYS A 963 -13.57 -0.44 -12.15
C LYS A 963 -14.51 0.05 -11.05
N GLY A 964 -14.52 -0.68 -9.93
CA GLY A 964 -15.31 -0.37 -8.74
C GLY A 964 -16.70 -1.02 -8.71
N VAL A 965 -17.11 -1.73 -9.76
CA VAL A 965 -18.33 -2.54 -9.77
C VAL A 965 -17.98 -3.98 -9.36
N SER A 966 -18.86 -4.66 -8.62
CA SER A 966 -18.60 -6.04 -8.19
C SER A 966 -18.55 -7.01 -9.37
N LYS A 967 -17.74 -8.07 -9.23
CA LYS A 967 -17.59 -9.11 -10.28
C LYS A 967 -18.95 -9.74 -10.65
N CYS A 968 -19.82 -9.96 -9.67
CA CYS A 968 -21.17 -10.50 -9.88
C CYS A 968 -22.01 -9.60 -10.81
N VAL A 969 -22.06 -8.28 -10.54
CA VAL A 969 -22.80 -7.33 -11.38
C VAL A 969 -22.22 -7.25 -12.79
N ILE A 970 -20.88 -7.28 -12.93
CA ILE A 970 -20.22 -7.28 -14.25
C ILE A 970 -20.58 -8.53 -15.05
N LYS A 971 -20.54 -9.72 -14.43
CA LYS A 971 -20.83 -10.99 -15.12
C LYS A 971 -22.32 -11.14 -15.46
N LYS A 972 -23.20 -10.88 -14.50
CA LYS A 972 -24.63 -11.25 -14.60
C LYS A 972 -25.52 -10.14 -15.11
N THR A 973 -25.24 -8.88 -14.74
CA THR A 973 -26.16 -7.76 -14.98
C THR A 973 -25.72 -6.87 -16.12
N LEU A 974 -24.44 -6.48 -16.19
CA LEU A 974 -23.96 -5.60 -17.25
C LEU A 974 -23.90 -6.33 -18.60
N ARG A 975 -24.29 -5.65 -19.68
CA ARG A 975 -24.21 -6.10 -21.08
C ARG A 975 -23.55 -5.04 -21.94
N HIS A 976 -23.01 -5.44 -23.10
CA HIS A 976 -22.36 -4.51 -24.03
C HIS A 976 -23.30 -3.37 -24.44
N ASP A 977 -24.58 -3.71 -24.72
CA ASP A 977 -25.61 -2.73 -25.06
C ASP A 977 -25.83 -1.66 -23.99
N MET A 978 -25.61 -1.97 -22.71
CA MET A 978 -25.71 -0.99 -21.64
C MET A 978 -24.57 0.05 -21.73
N TYR A 979 -23.36 -0.36 -22.14
CA TYR A 979 -22.26 0.57 -22.41
C TYR A 979 -22.60 1.44 -23.62
N LYS A 980 -23.20 0.83 -24.66
CA LYS A 980 -23.61 1.53 -25.89
C LYS A 980 -24.66 2.58 -25.60
N HIS A 981 -25.71 2.20 -24.88
CA HIS A 981 -26.75 3.10 -24.39
C HIS A 981 -26.19 4.21 -23.50
N CYS A 982 -25.27 3.88 -22.57
CA CYS A 982 -24.62 4.87 -21.70
C CYS A 982 -23.84 5.92 -22.51
N LEU A 983 -23.14 5.49 -23.56
CA LEU A 983 -22.34 6.35 -24.43
C LEU A 983 -23.23 7.27 -25.27
N PHE A 984 -24.12 6.71 -26.09
CA PHE A 984 -24.85 7.46 -27.11
C PHE A 984 -26.04 8.23 -26.55
N ASN A 985 -26.67 7.76 -25.47
CA ASN A 985 -27.76 8.50 -24.83
C ASN A 985 -27.28 9.46 -23.73
N GLU A 986 -25.95 9.53 -23.51
CA GLU A 986 -25.33 10.37 -22.48
C GLU A 986 -25.99 10.15 -21.11
N SER A 987 -26.08 8.87 -20.71
CA SER A 987 -26.83 8.44 -19.53
C SER A 987 -25.93 7.77 -18.51
N GLU A 988 -26.47 7.43 -17.34
CA GLU A 988 -25.79 6.68 -16.30
C GLU A 988 -26.58 5.41 -15.95
N THR A 989 -25.88 4.36 -15.57
CA THR A 989 -26.50 3.14 -15.07
C THR A 989 -26.27 3.02 -13.56
N LEU A 990 -27.33 2.68 -12.83
CA LEU A 990 -27.27 2.34 -11.41
C LEU A 990 -27.49 0.84 -11.24
N ASN A 991 -26.66 0.17 -10.45
CA ASN A 991 -26.89 -1.21 -10.05
C ASN A 991 -26.69 -1.38 -8.54
N SER A 992 -27.43 -2.31 -7.96
CA SER A 992 -27.26 -2.74 -6.57
C SER A 992 -26.27 -3.90 -6.49
N MET A 993 -25.39 -3.85 -5.50
CA MET A 993 -24.46 -4.93 -5.17
C MET A 993 -24.38 -5.10 -3.66
N LYS A 994 -24.32 -6.35 -3.20
CA LYS A 994 -24.10 -6.67 -1.79
C LYS A 994 -22.61 -6.82 -1.50
N CYS A 995 -22.17 -6.35 -0.33
CA CYS A 995 -20.83 -6.58 0.17
C CYS A 995 -20.81 -6.66 1.70
N ILE A 996 -19.89 -7.45 2.24
CA ILE A 996 -19.63 -7.49 3.68
C ILE A 996 -18.84 -6.24 4.08
N ARG A 997 -19.31 -5.53 5.11
CA ARG A 997 -18.64 -4.38 5.71
C ARG A 997 -18.66 -4.47 7.22
N SER A 998 -17.64 -3.89 7.84
CA SER A 998 -17.55 -3.71 9.28
C SER A 998 -17.84 -2.27 9.67
N HIS A 999 -18.47 -2.11 10.84
CA HIS A 999 -18.59 -0.86 11.57
C HIS A 999 -18.35 -1.16 13.04
N ASN A 1000 -17.37 -0.49 13.64
CA ASN A 1000 -16.98 -0.74 15.04
C ASN A 1000 -16.67 -2.21 15.36
N HIS A 1001 -16.03 -2.92 14.43
CA HIS A 1001 -15.78 -4.36 14.55
C HIS A 1001 -17.02 -5.27 14.57
N GLU A 1002 -18.21 -4.73 14.28
CA GLU A 1002 -19.39 -5.54 13.98
C GLU A 1002 -19.55 -5.73 12.47
N LEU A 1003 -19.86 -6.96 12.04
CA LEU A 1003 -19.93 -7.34 10.64
C LEU A 1003 -21.37 -7.33 10.11
N TYR A 1004 -21.54 -6.72 8.93
CA TYR A 1004 -22.83 -6.60 8.26
C TYR A 1004 -22.74 -6.94 6.77
N ILE A 1005 -23.81 -7.48 6.21
CA ILE A 1005 -24.06 -7.43 4.77
C ILE A 1005 -24.74 -6.09 4.45
N GLU A 1006 -24.13 -5.32 3.56
CA GLU A 1006 -24.68 -4.07 3.04
C GLU A 1006 -25.04 -4.20 1.57
N GLU A 1007 -26.26 -3.80 1.21
CA GLU A 1007 -26.65 -3.56 -0.18
C GLU A 1007 -26.35 -2.12 -0.56
N ILE A 1008 -25.46 -1.95 -1.54
CA ILE A 1008 -25.02 -0.65 -2.05
C ILE A 1008 -25.56 -0.47 -3.46
N ARG A 1009 -26.39 0.54 -3.65
CA ARG A 1009 -26.83 1.01 -4.97
C ARG A 1009 -25.92 2.14 -5.41
N LYS A 1010 -25.17 1.94 -6.49
CA LYS A 1010 -24.25 2.97 -7.00
C LYS A 1010 -24.19 3.05 -8.52
N LYS A 1011 -23.63 4.16 -9.01
CA LYS A 1011 -23.31 4.38 -10.42
C LYS A 1011 -22.31 3.31 -10.89
N SER A 1012 -22.76 2.45 -11.80
CA SER A 1012 -21.97 1.38 -12.41
C SER A 1012 -21.31 1.84 -13.70
N LEU A 1013 -22.06 2.50 -14.58
CA LEU A 1013 -21.60 3.06 -15.85
C LEU A 1013 -21.87 4.58 -15.92
N SER A 1014 -20.93 5.33 -16.50
CA SER A 1014 -21.05 6.76 -16.76
C SER A 1014 -20.16 7.12 -17.95
N SER A 1015 -20.70 7.90 -18.89
CA SER A 1015 -20.00 8.36 -20.10
C SER A 1015 -19.07 9.55 -19.87
N PHE A 1016 -19.12 10.17 -18.69
CA PHE A 1016 -18.27 11.31 -18.34
C PHE A 1016 -16.82 10.89 -18.07
N ASP A 1017 -15.89 11.52 -18.80
CA ASP A 1017 -14.44 11.37 -18.63
C ASP A 1017 -13.76 12.73 -18.76
N ASP A 1018 -12.90 13.07 -17.79
CA ASP A 1018 -12.21 14.35 -17.69
C ASP A 1018 -10.68 14.22 -17.89
N LYS A 1019 -10.21 13.09 -18.43
CA LYS A 1019 -8.79 12.90 -18.76
C LYS A 1019 -8.36 13.47 -20.11
N ARG A 1020 -9.30 13.80 -21.00
CA ARG A 1020 -9.05 14.34 -22.34
C ARG A 1020 -10.07 15.44 -22.69
N PHE A 1021 -9.77 16.20 -23.73
CA PHE A 1021 -10.65 17.21 -24.28
C PHE A 1021 -11.60 16.55 -25.30
N TRP A 1022 -12.82 16.20 -24.86
CA TRP A 1022 -13.82 15.53 -25.70
C TRP A 1022 -14.53 16.51 -26.63
N ILE A 1023 -14.51 16.25 -27.93
CA ILE A 1023 -15.16 17.11 -28.94
C ILE A 1023 -16.63 16.72 -29.07
N ASP A 1024 -16.88 15.42 -29.06
CA ASP A 1024 -18.18 14.78 -29.14
C ASP A 1024 -18.20 13.54 -28.22
N SER A 1025 -19.19 12.67 -28.38
CA SER A 1025 -19.32 11.46 -27.56
C SER A 1025 -18.23 10.41 -27.83
N VAL A 1026 -17.51 10.47 -28.94
CA VAL A 1026 -16.57 9.44 -29.40
C VAL A 1026 -15.12 9.92 -29.49
N ASN A 1027 -14.89 11.15 -29.97
CA ASN A 1027 -13.58 11.68 -30.37
C ASN A 1027 -13.02 12.70 -29.36
N SER A 1028 -11.70 12.72 -29.22
CA SER A 1028 -11.02 13.62 -28.29
C SER A 1028 -9.63 14.04 -28.74
N TYR A 1029 -9.21 15.21 -28.26
CA TYR A 1029 -7.82 15.65 -28.27
C TYR A 1029 -7.20 15.59 -26.87
N PRO A 1030 -5.89 15.38 -26.73
CA PRO A 1030 -5.19 15.63 -25.49
C PRO A 1030 -5.25 17.12 -25.13
N PHE A 1031 -5.22 17.43 -23.84
CA PHE A 1031 -5.02 18.81 -23.42
C PHE A 1031 -3.69 19.36 -23.97
N GLY A 1032 -3.68 20.63 -24.40
CA GLY A 1032 -2.50 21.27 -25.00
C GLY A 1032 -2.38 21.12 -26.52
N HIS A 1033 -3.21 20.27 -27.15
CA HIS A 1033 -3.23 20.15 -28.60
C HIS A 1033 -3.57 21.50 -29.26
N TYR A 1034 -2.96 21.84 -30.40
CA TYR A 1034 -3.14 23.16 -31.03
C TYR A 1034 -4.62 23.40 -31.41
N LYS A 1035 -5.30 22.36 -31.92
CA LYS A 1035 -6.77 22.31 -32.15
C LYS A 1035 -7.66 22.58 -30.94
N THR A 1036 -7.16 22.46 -29.70
CA THR A 1036 -7.95 22.79 -28.49
C THR A 1036 -7.96 24.28 -28.16
N LYS A 1037 -6.99 25.05 -28.66
CA LYS A 1037 -6.89 26.49 -28.41
C LYS A 1037 -7.85 27.33 -29.26
N ASN A 1038 -8.24 26.82 -30.43
CA ASN A 1038 -9.14 27.51 -31.36
C ASN A 1038 -10.64 27.25 -31.10
N ASN A 1039 -10.96 26.44 -30.08
CA ASN A 1039 -12.33 26.00 -29.74
C ASN A 1039 -12.80 26.53 -28.36
N VAL A 1040 -12.11 27.54 -27.81
CA VAL A 1040 -12.48 28.23 -26.56
C VAL A 1040 -13.14 29.55 -26.89
#